data_AF-A0A817GZ18-F1
#
_entry.id   AF-A0A817GZ18-F1
#
_cell.length_a   1.000
_cell.length_b   1.000
_cell.length_c   1.000
_cell.angle_alpha   90.00
_cell.angle_beta   90.00
_cell.angle_gamma   90.00
#
_symmetry.space_group_name_H-M   'P 1'
#
loop_
_entity.id
_entity.type
_entity.pdbx_description
1 polymer ?
#
loop_
_entity_poly.entity_id
_entity_poly.type
_entity_poly.pdbx_seq_one_letter_code
_entity_poly.pdbx_strand_id
1 'polypeptide(L)'
;MSLRFHFVDVTLTLFSVVLVSNPSSSSQDEHYVHPSIDRRVCLKAGVKVRKTPTVTATVRASTPPPVPLTESQTATTNMSTTNPSRVFPKIFGNKKLESILARLDDPHINPQLVENMDELNPNIVLEFLLELNKHTQITNNLSDDDIVIILKYFNDFLIHGYQGNFQKLRELKIYKPLWGTISTDDKQQQQQQQIPIQQCCSLENFAHVYVLNEDWSNIIRRSFKRNFFSEQFHEKKTVLLMQKKIEPLSKIFSHIRFNILSDLEIFLQLCLPYFRKLDVKSQANLLKYFIEDIDEKLFPHEKEQCRKQLHDHLEIFTQISMNNSDYSQKPSTGMSRASRDSPEICSIYELYDPNIKNIRSILDVHHFPDEQFHTPTLLKFLKECGLRSYISTDKCKQIMESIQVNIKQDGWTNEQRKRSKYLYEHLLTNWTRYDNSILDYKFLEPYQMHLENDELLQLHEQYTNSPDTNPNDNFRFTCIKLSDGELLKDAKLCWTSSYLLPEFIRLEYYNDLNDQQEAIEQNALEFFKLNKKPSYALVQKNLANLAKKFSLKYEKLNEVKSPIQITQHMIDDILIPVLKSIYHYFQHEIKVERRTEIYKELEDRECIYSRTRRQFLQAKFFCLNLPVTDEIPPFVFSLDNDFYEYKDFFLQIGTKSEPHPMLYGDILRKLSKVCEQDYLNSNELCKSLKAMECFFKYLTASTTITAQTRLPGKKMTMIYIHIFYH
;
A
#
# COMPACT_ATOMS: atom_id res chain seq x y z
N MET A 1 -27.83 56.17 49.57
CA MET A 1 -29.02 56.28 48.70
C MET A 1 -29.98 55.14 49.01
N SER A 2 -31.24 55.45 49.35
CA SER A 2 -32.33 54.47 49.40
C SER A 2 -33.44 54.97 48.49
N LEU A 3 -33.81 54.17 47.48
CA LEU A 3 -34.82 54.55 46.50
C LEU A 3 -36.10 53.75 46.80
N ARG A 4 -37.03 54.38 47.52
CA ARG A 4 -38.36 53.83 47.78
C ARG A 4 -39.28 54.09 46.59
N PHE A 5 -39.81 53.03 45.98
CA PHE A 5 -41.01 53.13 45.16
C PHE A 5 -42.24 53.21 46.07
N HIS A 6 -42.49 54.39 46.64
CA HIS A 6 -43.74 54.65 47.34
C HIS A 6 -44.85 55.05 46.35
N PHE A 7 -45.83 54.16 46.18
CA PHE A 7 -47.16 54.57 45.73
C PHE A 7 -47.86 55.28 46.90
N VAL A 8 -47.74 56.61 46.94
CA VAL A 8 -48.32 57.43 48.01
C VAL A 8 -49.79 57.72 47.70
N ASP A 9 -50.69 57.10 48.45
CA ASP A 9 -51.89 57.80 48.90
C ASP A 9 -51.53 58.62 50.15
N VAL A 10 -52.11 59.82 50.27
CA VAL A 10 -51.58 60.90 51.13
C VAL A 10 -51.85 60.67 52.63
N THR A 11 -50.80 60.62 53.46
CA THR A 11 -50.77 61.28 54.80
C THR A 11 -49.35 61.34 55.43
N LEU A 12 -49.12 62.30 56.34
CA LEU A 12 -47.83 62.59 57.01
C LEU A 12 -47.52 61.65 58.19
N THR A 13 -46.24 61.53 58.59
CA THR A 13 -45.66 61.99 59.90
C THR A 13 -44.13 61.74 59.96
N LEU A 14 -43.38 62.53 60.74
CA LEU A 14 -41.91 62.47 60.94
C LEU A 14 -41.45 61.38 61.95
N PHE A 15 -40.19 60.90 61.88
CA PHE A 15 -39.12 61.12 62.90
C PHE A 15 -37.75 60.53 62.49
N SER A 16 -36.72 60.66 63.37
CA SER A 16 -35.31 60.91 63.02
C SER A 16 -34.28 59.76 63.12
N VAL A 17 -33.24 59.84 62.28
CA VAL A 17 -31.77 59.65 62.49
C VAL A 17 -31.25 58.97 63.76
N VAL A 18 -30.33 57.99 63.59
CA VAL A 18 -29.03 57.84 64.31
C VAL A 18 -27.97 57.17 63.39
N LEU A 19 -26.71 57.62 63.48
CA LEU A 19 -25.49 57.08 62.83
C LEU A 19 -24.56 56.42 63.88
N VAL A 20 -23.84 55.33 63.55
CA VAL A 20 -22.46 55.06 64.07
C VAL A 20 -21.57 54.28 63.06
N SER A 21 -20.62 55.01 62.50
CA SER A 21 -19.20 54.78 62.16
C SER A 21 -18.45 53.43 62.41
N ASN A 22 -17.70 52.98 61.37
CA ASN A 22 -16.22 52.68 61.33
C ASN A 22 -15.52 51.63 62.25
N PRO A 23 -14.21 51.28 62.05
CA PRO A 23 -13.42 51.06 60.80
C PRO A 23 -12.38 49.88 60.88
N SER A 24 -11.46 49.79 59.89
CA SER A 24 -10.04 49.31 59.99
C SER A 24 -9.73 47.80 60.25
N SER A 25 -8.60 47.19 59.84
CA SER A 25 -7.48 47.53 58.93
C SER A 25 -6.52 46.31 58.71
N SER A 26 -5.48 46.47 57.86
CA SER A 26 -4.12 45.85 57.96
C SER A 26 -3.95 44.31 57.78
N SER A 27 -2.82 43.73 57.31
CA SER A 27 -1.55 44.24 56.68
C SER A 27 -0.63 43.06 56.25
N GLN A 28 0.53 43.37 55.62
CA GLN A 28 1.74 42.54 55.36
C GLN A 28 1.66 41.55 54.18
N ASP A 29 2.60 41.43 53.23
CA ASP A 29 4.06 41.69 53.05
C ASP A 29 4.87 40.38 52.98
N GLU A 30 5.60 40.16 51.88
CA GLU A 30 7.06 39.87 51.82
C GLU A 30 7.55 39.39 50.42
N HIS A 31 8.67 39.99 49.95
CA HIS A 31 9.84 39.44 49.21
C HIS A 31 9.73 38.42 48.02
N TYR A 32 10.56 38.43 46.96
CA TYR A 32 11.48 39.44 46.35
C TYR A 32 12.01 38.95 44.95
N VAL A 33 12.08 39.87 43.97
CA VAL A 33 13.12 40.09 42.92
C VAL A 33 13.68 38.96 41.99
N HIS A 34 13.66 39.30 40.68
CA HIS A 34 14.39 38.89 39.44
C HIS A 34 15.92 38.57 39.57
N PRO A 35 16.72 38.15 38.54
CA PRO A 35 16.68 38.61 37.13
C PRO A 35 17.10 37.63 35.98
N SER A 36 17.30 38.24 34.81
CA SER A 36 17.41 37.73 33.43
C SER A 36 18.78 37.27 32.92
N ILE A 37 18.74 36.28 32.00
CA ILE A 37 19.33 36.25 30.63
C ILE A 37 20.23 37.45 30.22
N ASP A 38 21.45 37.20 29.68
CA ASP A 38 21.77 37.43 28.23
C ASP A 38 23.13 36.87 27.70
N ARG A 39 23.11 36.47 26.41
CA ARG A 39 24.14 36.46 25.32
C ARG A 39 25.62 35.95 25.41
N ARG A 40 25.90 35.08 24.42
CA ARG A 40 26.95 35.13 23.32
C ARG A 40 28.34 34.47 23.46
N VAL A 41 28.58 33.51 22.53
CA VAL A 41 29.69 33.44 21.53
C VAL A 41 31.15 33.31 22.02
N CYS A 42 31.84 32.17 21.76
CA CYS A 42 32.77 32.00 20.61
C CYS A 42 33.56 30.66 20.59
N LEU A 43 33.77 30.14 19.36
CA LEU A 43 34.84 29.25 18.83
C LEU A 43 35.96 28.68 19.74
N LYS A 44 36.25 27.36 19.56
CA LYS A 44 37.58 26.89 19.07
C LYS A 44 37.62 25.44 18.55
N ALA A 45 38.67 25.13 17.79
CA ALA A 45 38.79 23.97 16.91
C ALA A 45 39.50 22.74 17.52
N GLY A 46 39.35 21.58 16.88
CA GLY A 46 40.10 20.34 17.16
C GLY A 46 40.16 19.40 15.94
N VAL A 47 41.22 19.53 15.12
CA VAL A 47 41.46 18.69 13.93
C VAL A 47 42.32 17.48 14.29
N LYS A 48 42.04 16.30 13.71
CA LYS A 48 43.07 15.28 13.44
C LYS A 48 42.72 14.39 12.23
N VAL A 49 43.76 13.83 11.63
CA VAL A 49 43.83 13.36 10.22
C VAL A 49 44.22 11.89 10.14
N ARG A 50 43.66 11.13 9.18
CA ARG A 50 44.23 9.97 8.44
C ARG A 50 43.14 9.27 7.61
N LYS A 51 43.40 8.55 6.52
CA LYS A 51 44.43 8.59 5.47
C LYS A 51 43.92 7.69 4.32
N THR A 52 44.10 8.07 3.07
CA THR A 52 43.83 7.22 1.89
C THR A 52 44.93 6.16 1.69
N PRO A 53 44.61 5.02 1.05
CA PRO A 53 45.58 4.20 0.33
C PRO A 53 45.51 4.44 -1.19
N THR A 54 46.63 4.21 -1.86
CA THR A 54 46.89 4.60 -3.26
C THR A 54 46.82 3.40 -4.21
N VAL A 55 46.48 3.68 -5.48
CA VAL A 55 46.59 2.77 -6.63
C VAL A 55 48.01 2.23 -6.80
N THR A 56 48.14 0.96 -7.20
CA THR A 56 49.37 0.45 -7.83
C THR A 56 49.01 -0.34 -9.08
N ALA A 57 49.49 0.12 -10.23
CA ALA A 57 49.42 -0.61 -11.50
C ALA A 57 50.75 -1.35 -11.74
N THR A 58 50.70 -2.51 -12.40
CA THR A 58 51.92 -3.21 -12.84
C THR A 58 51.72 -3.76 -14.25
N VAL A 59 52.46 -3.21 -15.21
CA VAL A 59 52.54 -3.71 -16.59
C VAL A 59 53.82 -4.55 -16.71
N ARG A 60 53.74 -5.71 -17.39
CA ARG A 60 54.91 -6.39 -17.94
C ARG A 60 54.55 -7.18 -19.19
N ALA A 61 55.42 -7.12 -20.19
CA ALA A 61 55.30 -7.85 -21.46
C ALA A 61 56.66 -8.50 -21.78
N SER A 62 56.64 -9.72 -22.34
CA SER A 62 57.70 -10.28 -23.20
C SER A 62 57.39 -11.73 -23.65
N THR A 63 57.13 -11.87 -24.95
CA THR A 63 57.62 -12.86 -25.95
C THR A 63 58.16 -14.29 -25.60
N PRO A 64 58.13 -15.24 -26.58
CA PRO A 64 58.43 -16.70 -26.46
C PRO A 64 59.92 -17.01 -26.82
N PRO A 65 60.40 -18.22 -27.24
CA PRO A 65 59.88 -19.61 -27.36
C PRO A 65 60.78 -20.62 -26.54
N PRO A 66 61.10 -21.91 -26.88
CA PRO A 66 60.67 -22.86 -27.94
C PRO A 66 60.40 -24.33 -27.49
N VAL A 67 60.40 -25.25 -28.48
CA VAL A 67 60.25 -26.73 -28.46
C VAL A 67 61.55 -27.47 -28.09
N PRO A 68 61.47 -28.72 -27.59
CA PRO A 68 62.22 -29.82 -28.24
C PRO A 68 61.38 -31.10 -28.48
N LEU A 69 61.80 -31.87 -29.49
CA LEU A 69 61.27 -33.20 -29.79
C LEU A 69 61.75 -34.25 -28.78
N THR A 70 60.95 -35.30 -28.58
CA THR A 70 61.51 -36.63 -28.27
C THR A 70 60.67 -37.72 -28.91
N GLU A 71 61.32 -38.62 -29.64
CA GLU A 71 60.72 -39.83 -30.18
C GLU A 71 60.52 -40.87 -29.06
N SER A 72 59.43 -41.64 -29.11
CA SER A 72 59.43 -42.98 -28.51
C SER A 72 58.56 -43.93 -29.32
N GLN A 73 59.22 -44.94 -29.91
CA GLN A 73 58.56 -46.04 -30.59
C GLN A 73 58.04 -47.02 -29.53
N THR A 74 56.75 -47.37 -29.56
CA THR A 74 56.27 -48.61 -28.95
C THR A 74 55.32 -49.31 -29.92
N ALA A 75 55.77 -50.46 -30.43
CA ALA A 75 54.97 -51.29 -31.31
C ALA A 75 53.83 -51.96 -30.51
N THR A 76 52.61 -51.87 -31.02
CA THR A 76 51.49 -52.72 -30.59
C THR A 76 50.86 -53.38 -31.81
N THR A 77 50.66 -54.68 -31.70
CA THR A 77 50.40 -55.61 -32.82
C THR A 77 48.94 -55.58 -33.23
N ASN A 78 48.61 -54.91 -34.35
CA ASN A 78 47.29 -54.99 -34.94
C ASN A 78 47.07 -56.35 -35.63
N MET A 79 46.32 -57.24 -34.98
CA MET A 79 45.74 -58.44 -35.60
C MET A 79 44.60 -58.04 -36.54
N SER A 80 44.95 -57.78 -37.80
CA SER A 80 44.01 -57.47 -38.89
C SER A 80 43.36 -58.75 -39.44
N THR A 81 42.18 -59.11 -38.92
CA THR A 81 41.31 -60.13 -39.55
C THR A 81 40.51 -59.50 -40.69
N THR A 82 41.09 -59.46 -41.88
CA THR A 82 40.36 -59.07 -43.10
C THR A 82 39.41 -60.18 -43.52
N ASN A 83 38.13 -60.05 -43.17
CA ASN A 83 37.06 -60.73 -43.91
C ASN A 83 37.00 -60.17 -45.34
N PRO A 84 36.78 -61.01 -46.38
CA PRO A 84 36.49 -60.51 -47.71
C PRO A 84 35.11 -59.84 -47.72
N SER A 85 35.09 -58.51 -47.83
CA SER A 85 33.85 -57.75 -47.91
C SER A 85 33.04 -58.15 -49.15
N ARG A 86 31.73 -58.37 -48.97
CA ARG A 86 30.82 -58.56 -50.11
C ARG A 86 30.80 -57.26 -50.91
N VAL A 87 31.00 -57.34 -52.22
CA VAL A 87 31.03 -56.16 -53.08
C VAL A 87 29.59 -55.77 -53.42
N PHE A 88 29.14 -54.62 -52.92
CA PHE A 88 27.83 -54.07 -53.22
C PHE A 88 27.69 -53.81 -54.75
N PRO A 89 26.47 -53.93 -55.33
CA PRO A 89 26.25 -53.62 -56.74
C PRO A 89 26.67 -52.18 -57.06
N LYS A 90 27.43 -51.98 -58.15
CA LYS A 90 28.01 -50.68 -58.59
C LYS A 90 26.98 -49.60 -59.03
N ILE A 91 25.72 -49.73 -58.64
CA ILE A 91 24.59 -48.92 -59.12
C ILE A 91 24.24 -47.80 -58.11
N PHE A 92 24.84 -47.79 -56.91
CA PHE A 92 24.69 -46.66 -55.97
C PHE A 92 25.43 -45.39 -56.46
N GLY A 93 24.66 -44.40 -56.90
CA GLY A 93 25.13 -43.03 -57.12
C GLY A 93 25.38 -42.28 -55.81
N ASN A 94 24.64 -42.59 -54.74
CA ASN A 94 24.85 -42.04 -53.40
C ASN A 94 25.95 -42.79 -52.63
N LYS A 95 27.21 -42.48 -52.99
CA LYS A 95 28.44 -43.00 -52.35
C LYS A 95 28.48 -42.88 -50.82
N LYS A 96 27.72 -41.94 -50.22
CA LYS A 96 27.65 -41.82 -48.76
C LYS A 96 26.75 -42.89 -48.15
N LEU A 97 25.59 -43.15 -48.74
CA LEU A 97 24.71 -44.24 -48.33
C LEU A 97 25.39 -45.60 -48.57
N GLU A 98 26.01 -45.79 -49.73
CA GLU A 98 26.82 -46.99 -50.06
C GLU A 98 27.89 -47.25 -48.98
N SER A 99 28.68 -46.23 -48.61
CA SER A 99 29.69 -46.33 -47.56
C SER A 99 29.12 -46.66 -46.18
N ILE A 100 27.91 -46.22 -45.87
CA ILE A 100 27.22 -46.57 -44.61
C ILE A 100 26.78 -48.03 -44.64
N LEU A 101 26.12 -48.47 -45.72
CA LEU A 101 25.62 -49.83 -45.86
C LEU A 101 26.78 -50.84 -45.88
N ALA A 102 27.88 -50.54 -46.59
CA ALA A 102 29.07 -51.38 -46.62
C ALA A 102 29.82 -51.48 -45.28
N ARG A 103 29.75 -50.44 -44.43
CA ARG A 103 30.29 -50.48 -43.05
C ARG A 103 29.38 -51.23 -42.08
N LEU A 104 28.08 -51.30 -42.37
CA LEU A 104 27.11 -52.04 -41.57
C LEU A 104 27.00 -53.53 -41.95
N ASP A 105 27.46 -53.92 -43.14
CA ASP A 105 27.31 -55.29 -43.68
C ASP A 105 27.79 -56.37 -42.70
N ASP A 106 26.99 -57.42 -42.58
CA ASP A 106 27.21 -58.53 -41.65
C ASP A 106 27.05 -59.86 -42.43
N PRO A 107 27.97 -60.83 -42.26
CA PRO A 107 27.94 -62.08 -43.04
C PRO A 107 26.66 -62.91 -42.85
N HIS A 108 25.88 -62.68 -41.78
CA HIS A 108 24.60 -63.35 -41.51
C HIS A 108 23.41 -62.76 -42.26
N ILE A 109 23.54 -61.58 -42.89
CA ILE A 109 22.49 -61.01 -43.73
C ILE A 109 22.27 -61.89 -44.96
N ASN A 110 20.99 -62.08 -45.33
CA ASN A 110 20.58 -62.80 -46.54
C ASN A 110 21.32 -62.23 -47.78
N PRO A 111 22.18 -63.02 -48.46
CA PRO A 111 22.95 -62.53 -49.60
C PRO A 111 22.05 -62.03 -50.74
N GLN A 112 20.82 -62.54 -50.88
CA GLN A 112 19.87 -62.06 -51.88
C GLN A 112 19.44 -60.60 -51.67
N LEU A 113 19.49 -60.07 -50.44
CA LEU A 113 19.23 -58.64 -50.19
C LEU A 113 20.41 -57.76 -50.63
N VAL A 114 21.64 -58.30 -50.58
CA VAL A 114 22.86 -57.61 -51.01
C VAL A 114 22.99 -57.64 -52.53
N GLU A 115 22.74 -58.80 -53.14
CA GLU A 115 22.82 -59.01 -54.60
C GLU A 115 21.75 -58.22 -55.37
N ASN A 116 20.54 -58.09 -54.82
CA ASN A 116 19.44 -57.34 -55.43
C ASN A 116 19.37 -55.86 -54.97
N MET A 117 20.41 -55.34 -54.31
CA MET A 117 20.36 -53.99 -53.73
C MET A 117 20.44 -52.92 -54.81
N ASP A 118 19.39 -52.10 -54.91
CA ASP A 118 19.25 -51.02 -55.89
C ASP A 118 18.88 -49.72 -55.18
N GLU A 119 19.63 -48.65 -55.44
CA GLU A 119 19.35 -47.32 -54.89
C GLU A 119 17.98 -46.78 -55.34
N LEU A 120 17.50 -47.18 -56.52
CA LEU A 120 16.18 -46.78 -57.03
C LEU A 120 15.03 -47.54 -56.36
N ASN A 121 15.31 -48.59 -55.58
CA ASN A 121 14.31 -49.39 -54.88
C ASN A 121 14.46 -49.29 -53.34
N PRO A 122 13.90 -48.23 -52.71
CA PRO A 122 14.07 -47.98 -51.29
C PRO A 122 13.46 -49.08 -50.41
N ASN A 123 12.50 -49.87 -50.89
CA ASN A 123 11.98 -51.00 -50.12
C ASN A 123 13.04 -52.08 -49.89
N ILE A 124 13.94 -52.35 -50.86
CA ILE A 124 15.02 -53.33 -50.67
C ILE A 124 16.05 -52.80 -49.66
N VAL A 125 16.41 -51.52 -49.75
CA VAL A 125 17.30 -50.85 -48.77
C VAL A 125 16.68 -50.86 -47.36
N LEU A 126 15.36 -50.69 -47.24
CA LEU A 126 14.64 -50.77 -45.98
C LEU A 126 14.64 -52.18 -45.39
N GLU A 127 14.30 -53.22 -46.17
CA GLU A 127 14.34 -54.61 -45.68
C GLU A 127 15.78 -55.04 -45.34
N PHE A 128 16.79 -54.60 -46.10
CA PHE A 128 18.21 -54.79 -45.73
C PHE A 128 18.52 -54.17 -44.36
N LEU A 129 18.18 -52.90 -44.13
CA LEU A 129 18.40 -52.23 -42.84
C LEU A 129 17.62 -52.91 -41.69
N LEU A 130 16.41 -53.40 -41.95
CA LEU A 130 15.58 -54.11 -40.96
C LEU A 130 16.20 -55.45 -40.58
N GLU A 131 16.68 -56.24 -41.55
CA GLU A 131 17.37 -57.50 -41.30
C GLU A 131 18.66 -57.25 -40.50
N LEU A 132 19.45 -56.26 -40.93
CA LEU A 132 20.70 -55.87 -40.30
C LEU A 132 20.50 -55.45 -38.83
N ASN A 133 19.40 -54.73 -38.52
CA ASN A 133 19.04 -54.35 -37.17
C ASN A 133 18.71 -55.53 -36.24
N LYS A 134 18.26 -56.68 -36.77
CA LYS A 134 18.06 -57.91 -35.98
C LYS A 134 19.37 -58.47 -35.44
N HIS A 135 20.47 -58.27 -36.17
CA HIS A 135 21.77 -58.87 -35.88
C HIS A 135 22.72 -57.94 -35.11
N THR A 136 22.83 -56.66 -35.51
CA THR A 136 23.93 -55.79 -35.02
C THR A 136 23.50 -54.60 -34.16
N GLN A 137 22.20 -54.36 -33.97
CA GLN A 137 21.65 -53.15 -33.33
C GLN A 137 22.22 -51.86 -33.95
N ILE A 138 21.82 -51.56 -35.19
CA ILE A 138 22.46 -50.53 -36.05
C ILE A 138 22.59 -49.15 -35.40
N THR A 139 21.70 -48.82 -34.47
CA THR A 139 21.68 -47.59 -33.68
C THR A 139 23.00 -47.26 -32.99
N ASN A 140 23.75 -48.30 -32.60
CA ASN A 140 25.02 -48.18 -31.89
C ASN A 140 26.20 -47.93 -32.84
N ASN A 141 26.07 -48.35 -34.10
CA ASN A 141 27.13 -48.31 -35.13
C ASN A 141 26.99 -47.12 -36.10
N LEU A 142 25.93 -46.30 -35.94
CA LEU A 142 25.63 -45.14 -36.77
C LEU A 142 25.97 -43.81 -36.06
N SER A 143 26.72 -42.94 -36.75
CA SER A 143 26.85 -41.54 -36.35
C SER A 143 25.58 -40.75 -36.66
N ASP A 144 25.47 -39.54 -36.11
CA ASP A 144 24.30 -38.68 -36.30
C ASP A 144 24.15 -38.26 -37.78
N ASP A 145 25.27 -38.06 -38.48
CA ASP A 145 25.29 -37.78 -39.91
C ASP A 145 24.84 -39.01 -40.73
N ASP A 146 25.20 -40.23 -40.31
CA ASP A 146 24.77 -41.45 -41.00
C ASP A 146 23.25 -41.66 -40.88
N ILE A 147 22.69 -41.42 -39.70
CA ILE A 147 21.24 -41.42 -39.45
C ILE A 147 20.55 -40.38 -40.34
N VAL A 148 21.10 -39.18 -40.44
CA VAL A 148 20.59 -38.12 -41.32
C VAL A 148 20.66 -38.52 -42.80
N ILE A 149 21.73 -39.19 -43.24
CA ILE A 149 21.88 -39.66 -44.63
C ILE A 149 20.85 -40.75 -44.96
N ILE A 150 20.67 -41.73 -44.08
CA ILE A 150 19.65 -42.79 -44.22
C ILE A 150 18.24 -42.17 -44.26
N LEU A 151 17.90 -41.32 -43.29
CA LEU A 151 16.59 -40.68 -43.23
C LEU A 151 16.35 -39.77 -44.44
N LYS A 152 17.37 -39.07 -44.92
CA LYS A 152 17.27 -38.22 -46.12
C LYS A 152 16.95 -39.06 -47.36
N TYR A 153 17.63 -40.19 -47.56
CA TYR A 153 17.36 -41.09 -48.67
C TYR A 153 15.86 -41.46 -48.74
N PHE A 154 15.28 -41.96 -47.64
CA PHE A 154 13.84 -42.28 -47.60
C PHE A 154 12.93 -41.06 -47.73
N ASN A 155 13.31 -39.94 -47.14
CA ASN A 155 12.58 -38.67 -47.25
C ASN A 155 12.51 -38.17 -48.70
N ASP A 156 13.60 -38.25 -49.45
CA ASP A 156 13.67 -37.80 -50.83
C ASP A 156 12.70 -38.63 -51.71
N PHE A 157 12.57 -39.95 -51.50
CA PHE A 157 11.54 -40.76 -52.16
C PHE A 157 10.11 -40.33 -51.77
N LEU A 158 9.84 -40.05 -50.50
CA LEU A 158 8.53 -39.52 -50.09
C LEU A 158 8.24 -38.16 -50.73
N ILE A 159 9.25 -37.27 -50.87
CA ILE A 159 9.10 -35.97 -51.53
C ILE A 159 8.57 -36.16 -52.95
N HIS A 160 9.18 -37.09 -53.71
CA HIS A 160 8.79 -37.46 -55.07
C HIS A 160 7.53 -38.34 -55.18
N GLY A 161 6.78 -38.54 -54.08
CA GLY A 161 5.46 -39.19 -54.10
C GLY A 161 5.47 -40.72 -53.99
N TYR A 162 6.61 -41.33 -53.69
CA TYR A 162 6.71 -42.78 -53.51
C TYR A 162 5.91 -43.25 -52.27
N GLN A 163 5.03 -44.24 -52.44
CA GLN A 163 4.21 -44.80 -51.35
C GLN A 163 4.83 -46.08 -50.77
N GLY A 164 6.05 -45.96 -50.25
CA GLY A 164 6.74 -47.04 -49.55
C GLY A 164 6.20 -47.27 -48.14
N ASN A 165 6.38 -48.48 -47.59
CA ASN A 165 6.03 -48.78 -46.20
C ASN A 165 7.13 -48.29 -45.23
N PHE A 166 7.49 -47.01 -45.33
CA PHE A 166 8.60 -46.44 -44.56
C PHE A 166 8.25 -46.24 -43.07
N GLN A 167 7.00 -46.51 -42.67
CA GLN A 167 6.61 -46.62 -41.25
C GLN A 167 7.47 -47.66 -40.50
N LYS A 168 7.92 -48.73 -41.18
CA LYS A 168 8.86 -49.70 -40.60
C LYS A 168 10.21 -49.10 -40.16
N LEU A 169 10.62 -47.93 -40.65
CA LEU A 169 11.84 -47.25 -40.16
C LEU A 169 11.80 -46.99 -38.65
N ARG A 170 10.61 -46.96 -38.02
CA ARG A 170 10.47 -46.87 -36.57
C ARG A 170 11.01 -48.11 -35.84
N GLU A 171 10.98 -49.28 -36.47
CA GLU A 171 11.53 -50.56 -35.97
C GLU A 171 13.07 -50.54 -35.91
N LEU A 172 13.71 -49.79 -36.82
CA LEU A 172 15.16 -49.58 -36.84
C LEU A 172 15.70 -48.85 -35.61
N LYS A 173 14.84 -48.15 -34.86
CA LYS A 173 15.18 -47.38 -33.64
C LYS A 173 16.31 -46.36 -33.86
N ILE A 174 16.53 -45.88 -35.09
CA ILE A 174 17.58 -44.93 -35.53
C ILE A 174 17.38 -43.50 -34.98
N TYR A 175 16.98 -43.38 -33.72
CA TYR A 175 16.78 -42.16 -32.98
C TYR A 175 17.61 -42.19 -31.70
N LYS A 176 18.48 -41.20 -31.50
CA LYS A 176 19.27 -41.08 -30.26
C LYS A 176 18.47 -40.27 -29.23
N PRO A 177 18.22 -40.83 -28.02
CA PRO A 177 17.55 -40.09 -26.96
C PRO A 177 18.43 -38.94 -26.46
N LEU A 178 17.80 -37.87 -25.97
CA LEU A 178 18.47 -36.61 -25.62
C LEU A 178 19.69 -36.75 -24.67
N TRP A 179 19.75 -37.74 -23.77
CA TRP A 179 20.91 -37.99 -22.87
C TRP A 179 21.69 -39.29 -23.17
N GLY A 180 21.50 -39.86 -24.36
CA GLY A 180 22.17 -41.09 -24.80
C GLY A 180 21.74 -42.34 -24.01
N THR A 181 22.28 -43.49 -24.40
CA THR A 181 22.23 -44.70 -23.58
C THR A 181 23.18 -44.56 -22.38
N ILE A 182 22.85 -45.21 -21.26
CA ILE A 182 23.63 -45.19 -20.01
C ILE A 182 25.07 -45.66 -20.30
N SER A 183 26.08 -44.94 -19.79
CA SER A 183 27.49 -45.29 -20.02
C SER A 183 27.81 -46.65 -19.40
N THR A 184 28.80 -47.37 -19.95
CA THR A 184 29.38 -48.55 -19.30
C THR A 184 29.95 -48.25 -17.92
N ASP A 185 30.40 -47.03 -17.67
CA ASP A 185 30.95 -46.62 -16.36
C ASP A 185 29.85 -46.39 -15.32
N ASP A 186 28.69 -45.86 -15.74
CA ASP A 186 27.51 -45.70 -14.88
C ASP A 186 27.00 -47.06 -14.34
N LYS A 187 27.24 -48.15 -15.08
CA LYS A 187 26.89 -49.53 -14.64
C LYS A 187 27.69 -49.99 -13.41
N GLN A 188 28.91 -49.49 -13.20
CA GLN A 188 29.70 -49.86 -12.02
C GLN A 188 29.20 -49.14 -10.76
N GLN A 189 28.74 -47.89 -10.87
CA GLN A 189 28.17 -47.17 -9.72
C GLN A 189 26.75 -47.65 -9.35
N GLN A 190 25.95 -48.11 -10.33
CA GLN A 190 24.60 -48.61 -10.04
C GLN A 190 24.54 -50.01 -9.42
N GLN A 191 25.62 -50.80 -9.42
CA GLN A 191 25.61 -52.15 -8.81
C GLN A 191 25.42 -52.17 -7.28
N GLN A 192 25.49 -51.03 -6.59
CA GLN A 192 25.20 -50.94 -5.15
C GLN A 192 23.73 -50.58 -4.80
N GLN A 193 22.85 -50.34 -5.79
CA GLN A 193 21.41 -50.19 -5.56
C GLN A 193 20.63 -51.19 -6.43
N GLN A 194 19.98 -52.16 -5.78
CA GLN A 194 19.35 -53.31 -6.43
C GLN A 194 18.03 -52.96 -7.14
N ILE A 195 18.09 -52.32 -8.31
CA ILE A 195 17.00 -52.31 -9.30
C ILE A 195 17.59 -52.50 -10.72
N PRO A 196 17.39 -53.66 -11.39
CA PRO A 196 17.95 -53.91 -12.72
C PRO A 196 17.21 -53.16 -13.86
N ILE A 197 17.62 -51.93 -14.15
CA ILE A 197 17.03 -51.13 -15.24
C ILE A 197 17.20 -51.80 -16.63
N GLN A 198 18.17 -52.70 -16.81
CA GLN A 198 18.40 -53.40 -18.09
C GLN A 198 17.25 -54.32 -18.56
N GLN A 199 16.26 -54.64 -17.71
CA GLN A 199 15.03 -55.34 -18.13
C GLN A 199 13.81 -54.41 -18.30
N CYS A 200 13.92 -53.13 -17.95
CA CYS A 200 12.77 -52.20 -17.90
C CYS A 200 12.46 -51.48 -19.22
N CYS A 201 13.23 -51.74 -20.30
CA CYS A 201 13.14 -51.01 -21.56
C CYS A 201 12.96 -51.93 -22.79
N SER A 202 11.84 -52.65 -22.89
CA SER A 202 11.41 -53.19 -24.19
C SER A 202 10.97 -52.03 -25.11
N LEU A 203 11.90 -51.60 -25.98
CA LEU A 203 11.75 -50.41 -26.86
C LEU A 203 10.59 -50.48 -27.88
N GLU A 204 9.79 -51.54 -27.89
CA GLU A 204 8.63 -51.72 -28.78
C GLU A 204 7.43 -50.82 -28.43
N ASN A 205 7.55 -50.04 -27.35
CA ASN A 205 6.41 -49.46 -26.64
C ASN A 205 6.35 -47.93 -26.60
N PHE A 206 7.27 -47.20 -27.24
CA PHE A 206 7.28 -45.73 -27.21
C PHE A 206 6.10 -45.13 -28.01
N ALA A 207 5.20 -44.43 -27.31
CA ALA A 207 4.00 -43.84 -27.87
C ALA A 207 4.30 -42.55 -28.63
N HIS A 208 5.16 -41.69 -28.08
CA HIS A 208 5.46 -40.37 -28.61
C HIS A 208 6.97 -40.18 -28.81
N VAL A 209 7.38 -39.76 -30.00
CA VAL A 209 8.76 -39.36 -30.31
C VAL A 209 8.71 -37.91 -30.77
N TYR A 210 9.35 -37.00 -30.02
CA TYR A 210 9.41 -35.58 -30.33
C TYR A 210 10.75 -35.22 -30.97
N VAL A 211 10.74 -34.42 -32.03
CA VAL A 211 11.96 -33.93 -32.69
C VAL A 211 12.31 -32.54 -32.15
N LEU A 212 13.52 -32.39 -31.63
CA LEU A 212 14.07 -31.15 -31.08
C LEU A 212 15.24 -30.65 -31.92
N ASN A 213 15.34 -29.32 -32.08
CA ASN A 213 16.51 -28.67 -32.68
C ASN A 213 17.71 -28.74 -31.72
N GLU A 214 18.90 -28.37 -32.22
CA GLU A 214 20.14 -28.43 -31.44
C GLU A 214 20.13 -27.46 -30.25
N ASP A 215 19.47 -26.31 -30.37
CA ASP A 215 19.40 -25.29 -29.33
C ASP A 215 18.54 -25.76 -28.14
N TRP A 216 17.30 -26.22 -28.39
CA TRP A 216 16.46 -26.83 -27.37
C TRP A 216 17.11 -28.04 -26.72
N SER A 217 17.78 -28.89 -27.51
CA SER A 217 18.55 -30.02 -26.99
C SER A 217 19.60 -29.56 -25.97
N ASN A 218 20.38 -28.53 -26.31
CA ASN A 218 21.41 -27.97 -25.43
C ASN A 218 20.83 -27.30 -24.18
N ILE A 219 19.71 -26.61 -24.31
CA ILE A 219 19.05 -25.89 -23.21
C ILE A 219 18.41 -26.87 -22.24
N ILE A 220 17.64 -27.84 -22.74
CA ILE A 220 17.02 -28.87 -21.91
C ILE A 220 18.11 -29.71 -21.21
N ARG A 221 19.22 -30.04 -21.87
CA ARG A 221 20.38 -30.70 -21.24
C ARG A 221 21.05 -29.89 -20.12
N ARG A 222 21.02 -28.55 -20.19
CA ARG A 222 21.60 -27.66 -19.18
C ARG A 222 20.66 -27.39 -18.01
N SER A 223 19.36 -27.22 -18.30
CA SER A 223 18.35 -26.91 -17.29
C SER A 223 17.90 -28.12 -16.49
N PHE A 224 17.93 -29.33 -17.07
CA PHE A 224 17.42 -30.53 -16.41
C PHE A 224 18.51 -31.56 -16.11
N LYS A 225 18.43 -32.18 -14.93
CA LYS A 225 19.32 -33.28 -14.52
C LYS A 225 19.07 -34.52 -15.39
N ARG A 226 20.13 -35.26 -15.73
CA ARG A 226 20.07 -36.47 -16.57
C ARG A 226 19.00 -37.49 -16.12
N ASN A 227 18.90 -37.72 -14.81
CA ASN A 227 17.99 -38.71 -14.23
C ASN A 227 16.51 -38.25 -14.19
N PHE A 228 16.26 -36.97 -14.43
CA PHE A 228 14.92 -36.38 -14.38
C PHE A 228 13.98 -36.95 -15.44
N PHE A 229 14.51 -37.11 -16.67
CA PHE A 229 13.74 -37.60 -17.79
C PHE A 229 13.61 -39.12 -17.79
N SER A 230 14.58 -39.88 -17.24
CA SER A 230 14.41 -41.33 -17.12
C SER A 230 13.15 -41.65 -16.30
N GLU A 231 13.01 -41.13 -15.09
CA GLU A 231 11.87 -41.48 -14.23
C GLU A 231 10.52 -41.06 -14.84
N GLN A 232 10.42 -39.85 -15.41
CA GLN A 232 9.15 -39.27 -15.85
C GLN A 232 8.74 -39.62 -17.28
N PHE A 233 9.70 -39.87 -18.19
CA PHE A 233 9.39 -40.19 -19.60
C PHE A 233 9.32 -41.69 -19.85
N HIS A 234 9.85 -42.54 -18.94
CA HIS A 234 9.57 -43.98 -18.96
C HIS A 234 8.07 -44.26 -18.69
N GLU A 235 7.43 -43.59 -17.72
CA GLU A 235 6.00 -43.74 -17.45
C GLU A 235 5.13 -43.36 -18.67
N LYS A 236 5.45 -42.25 -19.34
CA LYS A 236 4.69 -41.75 -20.50
C LYS A 236 5.12 -42.32 -21.85
N LYS A 237 6.10 -43.24 -21.88
CA LYS A 237 6.59 -43.86 -23.13
C LYS A 237 7.01 -42.82 -24.18
N THR A 238 7.76 -41.79 -23.76
CA THR A 238 8.14 -40.66 -24.61
C THR A 238 9.64 -40.61 -24.88
N VAL A 239 10.04 -40.31 -26.13
CA VAL A 239 11.44 -40.10 -26.53
C VAL A 239 11.63 -38.69 -27.10
N LEU A 240 12.74 -38.04 -26.73
CA LEU A 240 13.20 -36.78 -27.31
C LEU A 240 14.37 -37.08 -28.27
N LEU A 241 14.16 -36.85 -29.57
CA LEU A 241 15.17 -36.95 -30.63
C LEU A 241 15.86 -35.59 -30.82
N MET A 242 17.18 -35.55 -30.75
CA MET A 242 17.97 -34.38 -31.16
C MET A 242 18.28 -34.46 -32.65
N GLN A 243 18.10 -33.38 -33.41
CA GLN A 243 18.52 -33.36 -34.82
C GLN A 243 18.93 -31.98 -35.36
N LYS A 244 20.09 -31.94 -36.03
CA LYS A 244 20.70 -30.70 -36.56
C LYS A 244 20.02 -30.16 -37.82
N LYS A 245 19.14 -30.92 -38.46
CA LYS A 245 18.53 -30.62 -39.78
C LYS A 245 17.10 -31.18 -39.85
N ILE A 246 16.16 -30.49 -39.21
CA ILE A 246 14.76 -30.94 -39.12
C ILE A 246 14.01 -30.71 -40.43
N GLU A 247 14.08 -29.49 -40.99
CA GLU A 247 13.30 -29.09 -42.17
C GLU A 247 13.46 -30.05 -43.37
N PRO A 248 14.68 -30.49 -43.76
CA PRO A 248 14.86 -31.38 -44.90
C PRO A 248 14.30 -32.78 -44.69
N LEU A 249 13.91 -33.14 -43.47
CA LEU A 249 13.43 -34.47 -43.08
C LEU A 249 11.98 -34.45 -42.54
N SER A 250 11.31 -33.30 -42.62
CA SER A 250 9.93 -33.09 -42.13
C SER A 250 8.90 -34.08 -42.72
N LYS A 251 9.08 -34.50 -43.97
CA LYS A 251 8.15 -35.43 -44.64
C LYS A 251 8.32 -36.87 -44.13
N ILE A 252 9.56 -37.33 -43.89
CA ILE A 252 9.79 -38.65 -43.29
C ILE A 252 9.34 -38.71 -41.83
N PHE A 253 9.57 -37.65 -41.03
CA PHE A 253 9.09 -37.59 -39.63
C PHE A 253 7.57 -37.66 -39.53
N SER A 254 6.87 -36.86 -40.35
CA SER A 254 5.40 -36.93 -40.45
C SER A 254 4.93 -38.34 -40.83
N HIS A 255 5.60 -38.99 -41.79
CA HIS A 255 5.24 -40.33 -42.26
C HIS A 255 5.44 -41.42 -41.19
N ILE A 256 6.53 -41.37 -40.41
CA ILE A 256 6.80 -42.32 -39.30
C ILE A 256 6.11 -41.94 -37.97
N ARG A 257 5.28 -40.89 -37.99
CA ARG A 257 4.53 -40.34 -36.85
C ARG A 257 5.43 -39.89 -35.70
N PHE A 258 6.46 -39.12 -36.02
CA PHE A 258 7.19 -38.32 -35.05
C PHE A 258 6.55 -36.94 -34.92
N ASN A 259 6.45 -36.44 -33.70
CA ASN A 259 5.91 -35.13 -33.38
C ASN A 259 7.00 -34.08 -33.63
N ILE A 260 6.84 -33.29 -34.70
CA ILE A 260 7.61 -32.07 -34.90
C ILE A 260 6.85 -30.97 -34.17
N LEU A 261 7.45 -30.39 -33.12
CA LEU A 261 6.87 -29.26 -32.39
C LEU A 261 7.53 -27.96 -32.83
N SER A 262 6.77 -26.88 -32.85
CA SER A 262 7.31 -25.52 -32.86
C SER A 262 8.04 -25.20 -31.56
N ASP A 263 8.91 -24.18 -31.56
CA ASP A 263 9.62 -23.76 -30.34
C ASP A 263 8.66 -23.39 -29.20
N LEU A 264 7.53 -22.76 -29.53
CA LEU A 264 6.47 -22.44 -28.56
C LEU A 264 5.87 -23.71 -27.93
N GLU A 265 5.55 -24.73 -28.74
CA GLU A 265 5.03 -25.99 -28.25
C GLU A 265 6.06 -26.79 -27.45
N ILE A 266 7.36 -26.73 -27.79
CA ILE A 266 8.42 -27.33 -26.98
C ILE A 266 8.42 -26.69 -25.58
N PHE A 267 8.34 -25.37 -25.48
CA PHE A 267 8.26 -24.70 -24.18
C PHE A 267 6.99 -25.10 -23.41
N LEU A 268 5.81 -24.98 -24.03
CA LEU A 268 4.52 -25.17 -23.35
C LEU A 268 4.21 -26.64 -23.03
N GLN A 269 4.57 -27.60 -23.90
CA GLN A 269 4.23 -29.02 -23.74
C GLN A 269 5.34 -29.83 -23.07
N LEU A 270 6.62 -29.48 -23.27
CA LEU A 270 7.76 -30.28 -22.78
C LEU A 270 8.53 -29.64 -21.63
N CYS A 271 8.50 -28.30 -21.50
CA CYS A 271 9.24 -27.59 -20.45
C CYS A 271 8.33 -27.16 -19.28
N LEU A 272 7.26 -26.41 -19.57
CA LEU A 272 6.36 -25.82 -18.58
C LEU A 272 5.75 -26.84 -17.58
N PRO A 273 5.29 -28.04 -17.98
CA PRO A 273 4.70 -29.02 -17.03
C PRO A 273 5.69 -29.57 -16.00
N TYR A 274 6.98 -29.36 -16.22
CA TYR A 274 8.08 -29.80 -15.36
C TYR A 274 8.84 -28.63 -14.72
N PHE A 275 8.46 -27.38 -15.02
CA PHE A 275 9.17 -26.17 -14.62
C PHE A 275 9.35 -26.06 -13.09
N ARG A 276 8.32 -26.42 -12.32
CA ARG A 276 8.37 -26.49 -10.84
C ARG A 276 9.36 -27.48 -10.24
N LYS A 277 9.92 -28.40 -11.04
CA LYS A 277 10.92 -29.38 -10.58
C LYS A 277 12.36 -28.99 -10.97
N LEU A 278 12.53 -27.90 -11.71
CA LEU A 278 13.83 -27.28 -11.98
C LEU A 278 14.38 -26.60 -10.72
N ASP A 279 15.67 -26.26 -10.72
CA ASP A 279 16.19 -25.28 -9.76
C ASP A 279 15.97 -23.85 -10.25
N VAL A 280 16.07 -22.87 -9.34
CA VAL A 280 15.82 -21.45 -9.61
C VAL A 280 16.61 -20.95 -10.84
N LYS A 281 17.88 -21.31 -10.92
CA LYS A 281 18.78 -20.89 -11.99
C LYS A 281 18.37 -21.47 -13.34
N SER A 282 17.92 -22.73 -13.36
CA SER A 282 17.45 -23.40 -14.57
C SER A 282 16.09 -22.86 -15.03
N GLN A 283 15.17 -22.54 -14.10
CA GLN A 283 13.94 -21.81 -14.42
C GLN A 283 14.24 -20.46 -15.08
N ALA A 284 15.07 -19.63 -14.44
CA ALA A 284 15.41 -18.30 -14.96
C ALA A 284 16.11 -18.34 -16.32
N ASN A 285 17.05 -19.28 -16.53
CA ASN A 285 17.72 -19.46 -17.83
C ASN A 285 16.76 -19.94 -18.94
N LEU A 286 15.86 -20.87 -18.63
CA LEU A 286 14.89 -21.39 -19.59
C LEU A 286 13.90 -20.30 -20.01
N LEU A 287 13.42 -19.50 -19.04
CA LEU A 287 12.52 -18.39 -19.29
C LEU A 287 13.22 -17.26 -20.06
N LYS A 288 14.48 -16.98 -19.74
CA LYS A 288 15.30 -15.99 -20.47
C LYS A 288 15.44 -16.37 -21.95
N TYR A 289 15.81 -17.61 -22.25
CA TYR A 289 15.89 -18.08 -23.64
C TYR A 289 14.53 -17.99 -24.35
N PHE A 290 13.44 -18.40 -23.69
CA PHE A 290 12.10 -18.28 -24.26
C PHE A 290 11.78 -16.83 -24.65
N ILE A 291 12.13 -15.85 -23.80
CA ILE A 291 11.88 -14.44 -24.10
C ILE A 291 12.75 -13.94 -25.27
N GLU A 292 14.06 -14.18 -25.19
CA GLU A 292 15.04 -13.61 -26.13
C GLU A 292 14.94 -14.24 -27.54
N ASP A 293 14.68 -15.54 -27.63
CA ASP A 293 14.72 -16.29 -28.89
C ASP A 293 13.37 -16.74 -29.45
N ILE A 294 12.29 -16.74 -28.67
CA ILE A 294 10.99 -17.27 -29.12
C ILE A 294 9.92 -16.20 -29.05
N ASP A 295 9.72 -15.57 -27.89
CA ASP A 295 8.61 -14.64 -27.68
C ASP A 295 8.64 -13.48 -28.68
N GLU A 296 9.80 -12.87 -28.92
CA GLU A 296 9.93 -11.77 -29.89
C GLU A 296 9.60 -12.17 -31.35
N LYS A 297 9.53 -13.47 -31.66
CA LYS A 297 9.16 -13.99 -32.99
C LYS A 297 7.68 -14.37 -33.12
N LEU A 298 6.92 -14.44 -32.02
CA LEU A 298 5.51 -14.85 -32.01
C LEU A 298 4.56 -13.77 -32.55
N PHE A 299 3.52 -14.19 -33.26
CA PHE A 299 2.43 -13.30 -33.65
C PHE A 299 1.61 -12.83 -32.44
N PRO A 300 0.93 -11.65 -32.51
CA PRO A 300 0.22 -11.09 -31.35
C PRO A 300 -0.83 -12.03 -30.71
N HIS A 301 -1.51 -12.84 -31.51
CA HIS A 301 -2.51 -13.80 -31.02
C HIS A 301 -1.88 -15.02 -30.32
N GLU A 302 -0.70 -15.45 -30.77
CA GLU A 302 0.08 -16.51 -30.13
C GLU A 302 0.69 -16.01 -28.81
N LYS A 303 1.15 -14.76 -28.77
CA LYS A 303 1.60 -14.10 -27.53
C LYS A 303 0.48 -14.10 -26.49
N GLU A 304 -0.74 -13.67 -26.85
CA GLU A 304 -1.89 -13.65 -25.95
C GLU A 304 -2.23 -15.06 -25.41
N GLN A 305 -2.31 -16.06 -26.30
CA GLN A 305 -2.55 -17.45 -25.90
C GLN A 305 -1.44 -17.99 -24.98
N CYS A 306 -0.18 -17.66 -25.27
CA CYS A 306 0.97 -18.03 -24.45
C CYS A 306 0.93 -17.36 -23.07
N ARG A 307 0.71 -16.03 -23.00
CA ARG A 307 0.58 -15.29 -21.74
C ARG A 307 -0.53 -15.86 -20.87
N LYS A 308 -1.67 -16.25 -21.45
CA LYS A 308 -2.75 -16.92 -20.71
C LYS A 308 -2.33 -18.27 -20.13
N GLN A 309 -1.67 -19.13 -20.92
CA GLN A 309 -1.19 -20.42 -20.40
C GLN A 309 -0.12 -20.26 -19.32
N LEU A 310 0.73 -19.23 -19.42
CA LEU A 310 1.73 -18.92 -18.40
C LEU A 310 1.10 -18.30 -17.16
N HIS A 311 0.09 -17.44 -17.29
CA HIS A 311 -0.67 -16.94 -16.15
C HIS A 311 -1.25 -18.09 -15.30
N ASP A 312 -1.84 -19.09 -15.95
CA ASP A 312 -2.53 -20.18 -15.26
C ASP A 312 -1.59 -21.31 -14.75
N HIS A 313 -0.35 -21.41 -15.25
CA HIS A 313 0.54 -22.55 -15.01
C HIS A 313 2.01 -22.22 -14.69
N LEU A 314 2.45 -20.96 -14.76
CA LEU A 314 3.82 -20.58 -14.43
C LEU A 314 3.97 -20.45 -12.90
N GLU A 315 4.66 -21.42 -12.32
CA GLU A 315 5.06 -21.42 -10.91
C GLU A 315 6.57 -21.11 -10.80
N ILE A 316 6.95 -20.16 -9.95
CA ILE A 316 8.35 -19.74 -9.77
C ILE A 316 8.76 -19.74 -8.30
N PHE A 317 10.06 -19.89 -8.05
CA PHE A 317 10.60 -19.80 -6.69
C PHE A 317 10.52 -18.37 -6.14
N THR A 318 10.20 -18.33 -4.85
CA THR A 318 10.18 -17.13 -4.00
C THR A 318 11.54 -16.86 -3.36
N GLN A 319 11.75 -15.63 -2.89
CA GLN A 319 12.96 -15.30 -2.12
C GLN A 319 12.99 -16.01 -0.77
N ILE A 320 14.20 -16.46 -0.38
CA ILE A 320 14.50 -16.98 0.95
C ILE A 320 14.95 -15.81 1.84
N SER A 321 14.50 -15.79 3.09
CA SER A 321 15.07 -14.89 4.10
C SER A 321 16.48 -15.37 4.46
N MET A 322 17.53 -14.67 4.02
CA MET A 322 18.91 -14.97 4.44
C MET A 322 19.24 -14.49 5.87
N ASN A 323 18.28 -13.90 6.59
CA ASN A 323 18.47 -13.36 7.93
C ASN A 323 18.43 -14.45 9.01
N ASN A 324 19.47 -15.29 9.03
CA ASN A 324 19.87 -16.05 10.22
C ASN A 324 21.38 -16.37 10.22
N SER A 325 22.19 -15.42 9.76
CA SER A 325 23.66 -15.47 9.84
C SER A 325 24.21 -14.74 11.08
N ASP A 326 23.44 -14.66 12.16
CA ASP A 326 23.87 -14.03 13.42
C ASP A 326 24.12 -15.04 14.53
N TYR A 327 25.11 -14.73 15.37
CA TYR A 327 25.79 -15.70 16.22
C TYR A 327 24.94 -16.24 17.39
N SER A 328 25.00 -17.57 17.56
CA SER A 328 24.90 -18.28 18.84
C SER A 328 23.73 -17.95 19.79
N GLN A 329 22.66 -18.74 19.72
CA GLN A 329 21.88 -19.14 20.91
C GLN A 329 21.27 -20.54 20.75
N LYS A 330 21.45 -21.41 21.76
CA LYS A 330 20.86 -22.76 21.78
C LYS A 330 19.35 -22.66 22.05
N PRO A 331 18.48 -23.35 21.28
CA PRO A 331 17.07 -23.42 21.61
C PRO A 331 16.80 -24.50 22.67
N SER A 332 16.16 -24.12 23.78
CA SER A 332 15.55 -25.06 24.71
C SER A 332 14.14 -25.45 24.27
N THR A 333 13.82 -26.75 24.42
CA THR A 333 12.46 -27.30 24.59
C THR A 333 11.38 -26.94 23.55
N GLY A 334 11.29 -27.76 22.51
CA GLY A 334 10.23 -28.79 22.55
C GLY A 334 8.79 -28.41 22.17
N MET A 335 8.56 -27.69 21.06
CA MET A 335 7.35 -27.88 20.24
C MET A 335 7.70 -27.86 18.75
N SER A 336 6.90 -28.56 17.93
CA SER A 336 7.22 -28.94 16.55
C SER A 336 7.62 -27.77 15.65
N ARG A 337 8.88 -27.75 15.20
CA ARG A 337 9.37 -26.92 14.10
C ARG A 337 9.75 -27.82 12.93
N ALA A 338 8.87 -27.93 11.95
CA ALA A 338 9.15 -28.50 10.64
C ALA A 338 9.02 -27.40 9.56
N SER A 339 9.97 -27.38 8.62
CA SER A 339 10.02 -26.58 7.37
C SER A 339 9.71 -25.08 7.44
N ARG A 340 10.75 -24.21 7.54
CA ARG A 340 10.65 -22.78 7.19
C ARG A 340 11.85 -22.12 6.47
N ASP A 341 12.86 -22.90 6.04
CA ASP A 341 14.08 -22.37 5.39
C ASP A 341 14.34 -22.93 3.97
N SER A 342 13.29 -23.39 3.28
CA SER A 342 13.35 -23.79 1.86
C SER A 342 12.58 -22.79 0.99
N PRO A 343 13.08 -22.43 -0.21
CA PRO A 343 12.35 -21.53 -1.11
C PRO A 343 11.03 -22.17 -1.51
N GLU A 344 9.93 -21.45 -1.28
CA GLU A 344 8.59 -21.88 -1.68
C GLU A 344 8.38 -21.59 -3.17
N ILE A 345 7.60 -22.44 -3.84
CA ILE A 345 7.21 -22.27 -5.24
C ILE A 345 5.76 -21.77 -5.23
N CYS A 346 5.53 -20.59 -5.80
CA CYS A 346 4.20 -19.97 -5.86
C CYS A 346 3.81 -19.69 -7.32
N SER A 347 2.50 -19.58 -7.59
CA SER A 347 2.05 -19.19 -8.92
C SER A 347 2.33 -17.71 -9.19
N ILE A 348 2.61 -17.36 -10.45
CA ILE A 348 3.02 -16.01 -10.82
C ILE A 348 1.97 -14.93 -10.46
N TYR A 349 0.67 -15.27 -10.51
CA TYR A 349 -0.42 -14.36 -10.17
C TYR A 349 -0.55 -14.11 -8.66
N GLU A 350 0.20 -14.80 -7.80
CA GLU A 350 0.21 -14.60 -6.34
C GLU A 350 1.36 -13.68 -5.90
N LEU A 351 2.34 -13.48 -6.77
CA LEU A 351 3.57 -12.74 -6.51
C LEU A 351 3.48 -11.28 -6.96
N TYR A 352 4.34 -10.45 -6.36
CA TYR A 352 4.41 -9.02 -6.59
C TYR A 352 5.74 -8.59 -7.21
N ASP A 353 5.71 -7.53 -8.01
CA ASP A 353 6.91 -6.91 -8.58
C ASP A 353 7.81 -6.34 -7.46
N PRO A 354 9.07 -6.81 -7.32
CA PRO A 354 9.98 -6.31 -6.29
C PRO A 354 10.36 -4.83 -6.48
N ASN A 355 10.10 -4.23 -7.64
CA ASN A 355 10.36 -2.82 -7.92
C ASN A 355 9.24 -1.87 -7.46
N ILE A 356 8.12 -2.36 -6.93
CA ILE A 356 7.10 -1.48 -6.35
C ILE A 356 7.73 -0.73 -5.15
N LYS A 357 7.80 0.60 -5.22
CA LYS A 357 8.44 1.45 -4.20
C LYS A 357 7.96 1.05 -2.80
N ASN A 358 8.91 0.79 -1.89
CA ASN A 358 8.68 0.43 -0.49
C ASN A 358 7.85 -0.85 -0.20
N ILE A 359 7.48 -1.67 -1.19
CA ILE A 359 6.60 -2.84 -0.97
C ILE A 359 7.12 -3.86 0.04
N ARG A 360 8.45 -4.05 0.08
CA ARG A 360 9.18 -4.91 1.02
C ARG A 360 9.04 -4.47 2.50
N SER A 361 8.51 -3.27 2.77
CA SER A 361 8.19 -2.84 4.14
C SER A 361 6.88 -3.44 4.67
N ILE A 362 5.97 -3.85 3.78
CA ILE A 362 4.65 -4.39 4.11
C ILE A 362 4.56 -5.90 3.86
N LEU A 363 5.12 -6.39 2.76
CA LEU A 363 5.08 -7.80 2.39
C LEU A 363 6.40 -8.51 2.71
N ASP A 364 6.28 -9.72 3.25
CA ASP A 364 7.43 -10.59 3.52
C ASP A 364 8.08 -11.10 2.23
N VAL A 365 9.35 -11.52 2.30
CA VAL A 365 10.17 -11.94 1.15
C VAL A 365 9.52 -13.02 0.27
N HIS A 366 8.70 -13.89 0.85
CA HIS A 366 7.98 -14.97 0.15
C HIS A 366 6.92 -14.48 -0.86
N HIS A 367 6.53 -13.20 -0.82
CA HIS A 367 5.60 -12.60 -1.79
C HIS A 367 6.28 -12.13 -3.08
N PHE A 368 7.60 -12.31 -3.21
CA PHE A 368 8.40 -11.82 -4.34
C PHE A 368 9.12 -12.96 -5.07
N PRO A 369 9.28 -12.86 -6.40
CA PRO A 369 10.10 -13.80 -7.15
C PRO A 369 11.55 -13.76 -6.67
N ASP A 370 12.26 -14.89 -6.76
CA ASP A 370 13.70 -14.97 -6.46
C ASP A 370 14.53 -13.95 -7.27
N GLU A 371 15.67 -13.53 -6.72
CA GLU A 371 16.58 -12.55 -7.32
C GLU A 371 17.08 -12.93 -8.72
N GLN A 372 17.16 -14.23 -9.04
CA GLN A 372 17.48 -14.68 -10.40
C GLN A 372 16.48 -14.16 -11.47
N PHE A 373 15.26 -13.82 -11.08
CA PHE A 373 14.22 -13.28 -11.96
C PHE A 373 14.20 -11.74 -12.05
N HIS A 374 15.06 -11.03 -11.32
CA HIS A 374 14.97 -9.56 -11.19
C HIS A 374 15.54 -8.77 -12.38
N THR A 375 16.00 -9.44 -13.44
CA THR A 375 16.46 -8.72 -14.65
C THR A 375 15.28 -7.95 -15.27
N PRO A 376 15.48 -6.73 -15.82
CA PRO A 376 14.39 -5.94 -16.37
C PRO A 376 13.57 -6.67 -17.44
N THR A 377 14.23 -7.48 -18.27
CA THR A 377 13.60 -8.33 -19.29
C THR A 377 12.67 -9.38 -18.67
N LEU A 378 13.15 -10.12 -17.66
CA LEU A 378 12.34 -11.12 -16.96
C LEU A 378 11.17 -10.47 -16.21
N LEU A 379 11.41 -9.39 -15.45
CA LEU A 379 10.33 -8.71 -14.71
C LEU A 379 9.28 -8.08 -15.64
N LYS A 380 9.65 -7.57 -16.82
CA LYS A 380 8.69 -7.10 -17.82
C LYS A 380 7.80 -8.25 -18.30
N PHE A 381 8.41 -9.35 -18.73
CA PHE A 381 7.69 -10.54 -19.20
C PHE A 381 6.80 -11.16 -18.12
N LEU A 382 7.29 -11.26 -16.88
CA LEU A 382 6.52 -11.78 -15.76
C LEU A 382 5.29 -10.94 -15.44
N LYS A 383 5.34 -9.60 -15.60
CA LYS A 383 4.16 -8.72 -15.49
C LYS A 383 3.13 -9.01 -16.58
N GLU A 384 3.57 -9.22 -17.81
CA GLU A 384 2.69 -9.65 -18.91
C GLU A 384 2.06 -11.03 -18.64
N CYS A 385 2.72 -11.88 -17.84
CA CYS A 385 2.19 -13.18 -17.40
C CYS A 385 1.38 -13.13 -16.09
N GLY A 386 1.19 -11.97 -15.45
CA GLY A 386 0.36 -11.83 -14.24
C GLY A 386 1.07 -11.41 -12.95
N LEU A 387 2.40 -11.21 -12.95
CA LEU A 387 3.12 -10.67 -11.79
C LEU A 387 2.53 -9.32 -11.38
N ARG A 388 2.06 -9.19 -10.14
CA ARG A 388 1.27 -8.03 -9.71
C ARG A 388 2.12 -6.78 -9.60
N SER A 389 1.69 -5.72 -10.29
CA SER A 389 2.26 -4.36 -10.19
C SER A 389 1.65 -3.52 -9.05
N TYR A 390 0.64 -4.03 -8.34
CA TYR A 390 -0.04 -3.38 -7.22
C TYR A 390 -0.55 -4.41 -6.21
N ILE A 391 -0.75 -4.00 -4.95
CA ILE A 391 -1.28 -4.88 -3.89
C ILE A 391 -2.78 -5.11 -4.14
N SER A 392 -3.25 -6.35 -4.12
CA SER A 392 -4.67 -6.64 -4.36
C SER A 392 -5.55 -6.13 -3.21
N THR A 393 -6.83 -5.84 -3.50
CA THR A 393 -7.79 -5.38 -2.49
C THR A 393 -7.81 -6.29 -1.26
N ASP A 394 -7.87 -7.61 -1.45
CA ASP A 394 -7.94 -8.55 -0.33
C ASP A 394 -6.61 -8.67 0.43
N LYS A 395 -5.47 -8.50 -0.24
CA LYS A 395 -4.18 -8.42 0.45
C LYS A 395 -4.06 -7.13 1.25
N CYS A 396 -4.51 -5.98 0.72
CA CYS A 396 -4.61 -4.74 1.47
C CYS A 396 -5.47 -4.89 2.73
N LYS A 397 -6.64 -5.54 2.65
CA LYS A 397 -7.50 -5.85 3.81
C LYS A 397 -6.74 -6.67 4.87
N GLN A 398 -6.10 -7.77 4.47
CA GLN A 398 -5.28 -8.61 5.36
C GLN A 398 -4.15 -7.81 6.04
N ILE A 399 -3.49 -6.91 5.29
CA ILE A 399 -2.46 -6.03 5.85
C ILE A 399 -3.07 -5.10 6.90
N MET A 400 -4.20 -4.45 6.62
CA MET A 400 -4.90 -3.57 7.58
C MET A 400 -5.34 -4.32 8.84
N GLU A 401 -5.92 -5.51 8.69
CA GLU A 401 -6.29 -6.38 9.81
C GLU A 401 -5.06 -6.73 10.66
N SER A 402 -3.95 -7.14 10.04
CA SER A 402 -2.71 -7.45 10.77
C SER A 402 -2.13 -6.23 11.49
N ILE A 403 -2.15 -5.05 10.87
CA ILE A 403 -1.77 -3.79 11.51
C ILE A 403 -2.66 -3.57 12.75
N GLN A 404 -3.99 -3.67 12.60
CA GLN A 404 -4.93 -3.47 13.70
C GLN A 404 -4.75 -4.48 14.85
N VAL A 405 -4.48 -5.76 14.54
CA VAL A 405 -4.23 -6.81 15.53
C VAL A 405 -2.93 -6.53 16.29
N ASN A 406 -1.85 -6.22 15.58
CA ASN A 406 -0.54 -5.95 16.20
C ASN A 406 -0.58 -4.68 17.08
N ILE A 407 -1.29 -3.63 16.66
CA ILE A 407 -1.49 -2.42 17.48
C ILE A 407 -2.26 -2.74 18.76
N LYS A 408 -3.27 -3.63 18.72
CA LYS A 408 -4.02 -4.04 19.92
C LYS A 408 -3.17 -4.88 20.90
N GLN A 409 -2.12 -5.54 20.42
CA GLN A 409 -1.24 -6.38 21.23
C GLN A 409 -0.07 -5.57 21.82
N ASP A 410 0.69 -4.87 20.97
CA ASP A 410 1.96 -4.23 21.37
C ASP A 410 1.87 -2.69 21.50
N GLY A 411 0.85 -2.11 20.87
CA GLY A 411 0.73 -0.67 20.63
C GLY A 411 1.55 -0.20 19.42
N TRP A 412 1.36 1.07 19.03
CA TRP A 412 2.00 1.66 17.84
C TRP A 412 3.53 1.70 17.89
N THR A 413 4.16 0.91 17.01
CA THR A 413 5.61 0.94 16.77
C THR A 413 6.00 1.78 15.55
N ASN A 414 7.26 2.19 15.46
CA ASN A 414 7.78 2.94 14.30
C ASN A 414 7.71 2.13 12.99
N GLU A 415 7.72 0.79 13.07
CA GLU A 415 7.53 -0.07 11.91
C GLU A 415 6.06 -0.08 11.46
N GLN A 416 5.13 -0.23 12.40
CA GLN A 416 3.69 -0.16 12.12
C GLN A 416 3.29 1.20 11.54
N ARG A 417 3.84 2.32 12.06
CA ARG A 417 3.65 3.67 11.50
C ARG A 417 4.13 3.77 10.05
N LYS A 418 5.31 3.23 9.74
CA LYS A 418 5.85 3.18 8.36
C LYS A 418 4.96 2.32 7.45
N ARG A 419 4.53 1.15 7.90
CA ARG A 419 3.58 0.28 7.17
C ARG A 419 2.25 0.98 6.90
N SER A 420 1.67 1.63 7.90
CA SER A 420 0.43 2.41 7.81
C SER A 420 0.55 3.55 6.77
N LYS A 421 1.60 4.36 6.86
CA LYS A 421 1.87 5.46 5.92
C LYS A 421 2.06 4.95 4.48
N TYR A 422 2.92 3.96 4.27
CA TYR A 422 3.16 3.43 2.92
C TYR A 422 1.89 2.75 2.35
N LEU A 423 1.08 2.10 3.18
CA LEU A 423 -0.21 1.55 2.72
C LEU A 423 -1.14 2.66 2.24
N TYR A 424 -1.25 3.77 2.97
CA TYR A 424 -2.01 4.94 2.54
C TYR A 424 -1.49 5.50 1.20
N GLU A 425 -0.18 5.70 1.06
CA GLU A 425 0.44 6.16 -0.19
C GLU A 425 0.16 5.19 -1.36
N HIS A 426 0.24 3.88 -1.12
CA HIS A 426 -0.03 2.86 -2.13
C HIS A 426 -1.50 2.83 -2.58
N LEU A 427 -2.43 2.98 -1.64
CA LEU A 427 -3.87 3.12 -1.93
C LEU A 427 -4.13 4.37 -2.76
N LEU A 428 -3.52 5.49 -2.38
CA LEU A 428 -3.69 6.78 -3.04
C LEU A 428 -3.26 6.73 -4.52
N THR A 429 -2.07 6.18 -4.80
CA THR A 429 -1.55 6.03 -6.16
C THR A 429 -2.36 5.05 -7.02
N ASN A 430 -3.01 4.06 -6.41
CA ASN A 430 -3.71 2.98 -7.13
C ASN A 430 -5.23 3.00 -6.91
N TRP A 431 -5.81 4.14 -6.52
CA TRP A 431 -7.18 4.24 -6.00
C TRP A 431 -8.23 3.61 -6.92
N THR A 432 -8.07 3.74 -8.25
CA THR A 432 -8.94 3.16 -9.30
C THR A 432 -9.01 1.64 -9.32
N ARG A 433 -8.14 0.93 -8.58
CA ARG A 433 -8.08 -0.54 -8.52
C ARG A 433 -8.85 -1.13 -7.34
N TYR A 434 -9.31 -0.31 -6.40
CA TYR A 434 -9.95 -0.78 -5.17
C TYR A 434 -11.46 -0.53 -5.18
N ASP A 435 -12.19 -1.38 -4.46
CA ASP A 435 -13.60 -1.15 -4.16
C ASP A 435 -13.78 -0.39 -2.83
N ASN A 436 -14.99 0.10 -2.58
CA ASN A 436 -15.31 0.89 -1.39
C ASN A 436 -15.15 0.14 -0.05
N SER A 437 -15.07 -1.20 -0.04
CA SER A 437 -14.92 -1.98 1.21
C SER A 437 -13.55 -1.78 1.87
N ILE A 438 -12.55 -1.26 1.14
CA ILE A 438 -11.26 -0.90 1.73
C ILE A 438 -11.38 0.21 2.78
N LEU A 439 -12.39 1.08 2.66
CA LEU A 439 -12.64 2.19 3.58
C LEU A 439 -13.17 1.73 4.94
N ASP A 440 -13.61 0.48 5.05
CA ASP A 440 -14.15 -0.08 6.30
C ASP A 440 -13.09 -0.57 7.28
N TYR A 441 -11.81 -0.53 6.88
CA TYR A 441 -10.71 -1.08 7.65
C TYR A 441 -9.95 -0.02 8.45
N LYS A 442 -9.49 -0.44 9.63
CA LYS A 442 -8.74 0.39 10.57
C LYS A 442 -7.25 0.11 10.41
N PHE A 443 -6.48 1.12 10.02
CA PHE A 443 -5.03 0.97 9.82
C PHE A 443 -4.24 2.26 10.11
N LEU A 444 -4.89 3.32 10.58
CA LEU A 444 -4.27 4.63 10.80
C LEU A 444 -4.14 4.95 12.30
N GLU A 445 -3.03 5.59 12.65
CA GLU A 445 -2.81 6.20 13.96
C GLU A 445 -3.50 7.57 13.96
N PRO A 446 -4.37 7.90 14.94
CA PRO A 446 -4.85 9.27 15.10
C PRO A 446 -3.67 10.22 15.30
N TYR A 447 -3.72 11.43 14.72
CA TYR A 447 -2.74 12.46 15.06
C TYR A 447 -2.81 12.77 16.55
N GLN A 448 -1.68 12.66 17.26
CA GLN A 448 -1.58 13.04 18.66
C GLN A 448 -1.10 14.49 18.75
N MET A 449 -1.93 15.35 19.34
CA MET A 449 -1.55 16.74 19.59
C MET A 449 -0.57 16.84 20.77
N HIS A 450 0.36 17.79 20.72
CA HIS A 450 1.40 18.01 21.72
C HIS A 450 1.41 19.46 22.21
N LEU A 451 1.47 19.69 23.53
CA LEU A 451 1.39 21.03 24.14
C LEU A 451 2.44 22.04 23.62
N GLU A 452 3.56 21.56 23.10
CA GLU A 452 4.64 22.38 22.52
C GLU A 452 4.30 22.94 21.13
N ASN A 453 3.47 22.23 20.36
CA ASN A 453 3.16 22.53 18.96
C ASN A 453 1.69 22.91 18.72
N ASP A 454 0.78 22.45 19.58
CA ASP A 454 -0.67 22.54 19.41
C ASP A 454 -1.32 23.48 20.44
N GLU A 455 -1.43 24.76 20.09
CA GLU A 455 -2.08 25.81 20.89
C GLU A 455 -3.49 25.44 21.38
N LEU A 456 -4.23 24.63 20.61
CA LEU A 456 -5.61 24.24 20.89
C LEU A 456 -5.75 23.41 22.19
N LEU A 457 -4.70 22.68 22.58
CA LEU A 457 -4.68 21.91 23.84
C LEU A 457 -4.72 22.82 25.09
N GLN A 458 -4.35 24.09 24.96
CA GLN A 458 -4.48 25.06 26.06
C GLN A 458 -5.95 25.39 26.36
N LEU A 459 -6.83 25.29 25.36
CA LEU A 459 -8.27 25.54 25.51
C LEU A 459 -9.03 24.28 25.96
N HIS A 460 -8.76 23.14 25.32
CA HIS A 460 -9.44 21.87 25.58
C HIS A 460 -8.62 20.68 25.11
N GLU A 461 -8.66 19.59 25.86
CA GLU A 461 -8.07 18.30 25.49
C GLU A 461 -8.61 17.78 24.16
N GLN A 462 -7.77 17.06 23.41
CA GLN A 462 -8.14 16.40 22.17
C GLN A 462 -9.17 15.28 22.42
N TYR A 463 -10.03 15.02 21.43
CA TYR A 463 -10.99 13.93 21.46
C TYR A 463 -10.33 12.56 21.72
N THR A 464 -10.82 11.85 22.74
CA THR A 464 -10.55 10.44 22.96
C THR A 464 -11.87 9.67 23.16
N ASN A 465 -11.87 8.38 22.82
CA ASN A 465 -12.96 7.46 23.17
C ASN A 465 -12.75 6.78 24.54
N SER A 466 -11.66 7.12 25.25
CA SER A 466 -11.24 6.49 26.49
C SER A 466 -10.93 7.58 27.52
N PRO A 467 -11.84 7.85 28.48
CA PRO A 467 -11.64 8.88 29.50
C PRO A 467 -10.68 8.43 30.63
N ASP A 468 -10.40 7.13 30.75
CA ASP A 468 -9.66 6.54 31.88
C ASP A 468 -8.19 6.18 31.56
N THR A 469 -7.70 6.52 30.36
CA THR A 469 -6.30 6.27 29.98
C THR A 469 -5.36 7.37 30.47
N ASN A 470 -4.14 6.96 30.86
CA ASN A 470 -3.07 7.88 31.24
C ASN A 470 -2.75 8.83 30.05
N PRO A 471 -2.71 10.16 30.21
CA PRO A 471 -2.59 11.11 29.09
C PRO A 471 -1.51 10.81 28.05
N ASN A 472 -0.38 10.22 28.47
CA ASN A 472 0.74 9.87 27.60
C ASN A 472 0.49 8.64 26.70
N ASP A 473 -0.56 7.86 26.94
CA ASP A 473 -0.87 6.60 26.23
C ASP A 473 -2.22 6.65 25.46
N ASN A 474 -2.88 7.80 25.41
CA ASN A 474 -4.26 8.00 24.91
C ASN A 474 -4.53 7.46 23.49
N PHE A 475 -3.51 7.33 22.64
CA PHE A 475 -3.65 6.76 21.29
C PHE A 475 -2.81 5.51 21.03
N ARG A 476 -2.01 5.03 21.99
CA ARG A 476 -1.04 3.94 21.78
C ARG A 476 -1.66 2.65 21.19
N PHE A 477 -2.86 2.31 21.62
CA PHE A 477 -3.61 1.13 21.15
C PHE A 477 -4.80 1.51 20.25
N THR A 478 -4.92 2.78 19.85
CA THR A 478 -6.04 3.30 19.08
C THR A 478 -5.73 3.24 17.58
N CYS A 479 -6.61 2.58 16.83
CA CYS A 479 -6.52 2.49 15.37
C CYS A 479 -7.85 2.92 14.75
N ILE A 480 -7.79 3.78 13.72
CA ILE A 480 -8.95 4.41 13.08
C ILE A 480 -9.03 4.09 11.58
N LYS A 481 -10.24 4.20 11.02
CA LYS A 481 -10.48 4.22 9.57
C LYS A 481 -10.17 5.61 9.01
N LEU A 482 -10.02 5.74 7.69
CA LEU A 482 -10.00 7.04 7.00
C LEU A 482 -11.27 7.86 7.28
N SER A 483 -12.44 7.21 7.34
CA SER A 483 -13.73 7.85 7.57
C SER A 483 -13.99 8.25 9.02
N ASP A 484 -13.28 7.65 9.99
CA ASP A 484 -13.42 7.88 11.44
C ASP A 484 -12.80 9.22 11.90
N GLY A 485 -11.99 9.87 11.04
CA GLY A 485 -11.28 11.10 11.34
C GLY A 485 -11.59 12.27 10.40
N GLU A 486 -11.09 13.45 10.79
CA GLU A 486 -11.11 14.69 10.00
C GLU A 486 -9.67 15.19 9.75
N LEU A 487 -9.45 15.99 8.72
CA LEU A 487 -8.11 16.47 8.36
C LEU A 487 -7.55 17.45 9.39
N LEU A 488 -6.23 17.38 9.64
CA LEU A 488 -5.53 18.25 10.60
C LEU A 488 -5.72 19.75 10.31
N LYS A 489 -5.84 20.16 9.04
CA LYS A 489 -6.13 21.56 8.65
C LYS A 489 -7.47 22.09 9.19
N ASP A 490 -8.44 21.19 9.44
CA ASP A 490 -9.78 21.51 9.92
C ASP A 490 -9.90 21.29 11.45
N ALA A 491 -8.77 21.07 12.15
CA ALA A 491 -8.74 20.78 13.59
C ALA A 491 -9.49 21.83 14.43
N LYS A 492 -9.37 23.14 14.10
CA LYS A 492 -10.09 24.24 14.79
C LYS A 492 -11.62 24.06 14.81
N LEU A 493 -12.18 23.26 13.90
CA LEU A 493 -13.61 22.97 13.84
C LEU A 493 -14.04 21.74 14.67
N CYS A 494 -13.14 20.81 15.00
CA CYS A 494 -13.54 19.48 15.47
C CYS A 494 -12.59 18.74 16.45
N TRP A 495 -11.47 19.33 16.89
CA TRP A 495 -10.44 18.59 17.65
C TRP A 495 -10.92 17.99 18.99
N THR A 496 -11.97 18.54 19.61
CA THR A 496 -12.57 17.99 20.84
C THR A 496 -13.71 17.01 20.58
N SER A 497 -14.13 16.83 19.31
CA SER A 497 -15.36 16.11 18.93
C SER A 497 -15.16 14.89 18.04
N SER A 498 -14.02 14.82 17.34
CA SER A 498 -13.62 13.74 16.41
C SER A 498 -12.11 13.48 16.46
N TYR A 499 -11.68 12.32 15.95
CA TYR A 499 -10.26 12.05 15.72
C TYR A 499 -9.70 12.94 14.60
N LEU A 500 -8.41 13.28 14.71
CA LEU A 500 -7.66 13.95 13.65
C LEU A 500 -6.85 12.91 12.87
N LEU A 501 -6.86 13.01 11.54
CA LEU A 501 -6.08 12.16 10.65
C LEU A 501 -4.58 12.49 10.75
N PRO A 502 -3.69 11.49 10.65
CA PRO A 502 -2.24 11.69 10.81
C PRO A 502 -1.66 12.63 9.75
N GLU A 503 -0.58 13.32 10.10
CA GLU A 503 -0.04 14.48 9.36
C GLU A 503 0.35 14.21 7.89
N PHE A 504 0.60 12.96 7.52
CA PHE A 504 0.89 12.55 6.14
C PHE A 504 -0.37 12.46 5.26
N ILE A 505 -1.57 12.52 5.85
CA ILE A 505 -2.84 12.57 5.12
C ILE A 505 -3.19 14.03 4.87
N ARG A 506 -2.87 14.48 3.66
CA ARG A 506 -3.07 15.85 3.16
C ARG A 506 -3.84 15.80 1.84
N LEU A 507 -4.32 16.95 1.36
CA LEU A 507 -4.95 17.08 0.04
C LEU A 507 -3.94 17.35 -1.10
N GLU A 508 -2.68 17.53 -0.75
CA GLU A 508 -1.57 17.90 -1.62
C GLU A 508 -0.37 17.02 -1.26
N TYR A 509 0.40 16.59 -2.25
CA TYR A 509 1.68 15.92 -2.06
C TYR A 509 2.82 16.77 -2.63
N TYR A 510 4.04 16.55 -2.13
CA TYR A 510 5.24 17.18 -2.66
C TYR A 510 5.78 16.37 -3.83
N ASN A 511 5.97 16.98 -5.00
CA ASN A 511 6.59 16.33 -6.15
C ASN A 511 8.09 16.62 -6.17
N ASP A 512 8.88 15.62 -5.73
CA ASP A 512 10.35 15.65 -5.68
C ASP A 512 11.03 15.96 -7.04
N LEU A 513 10.33 15.82 -8.17
CA LEU A 513 10.89 16.10 -9.51
C LEU A 513 10.78 17.57 -9.91
N ASN A 514 9.82 18.31 -9.35
CA ASN A 514 9.45 19.66 -9.77
C ASN A 514 9.55 20.71 -8.64
N ASP A 515 9.88 20.28 -7.41
CA ASP A 515 9.87 21.10 -6.18
C ASP A 515 8.54 21.86 -5.96
N GLN A 516 7.41 21.26 -6.38
CA GLN A 516 6.07 21.83 -6.29
C GLN A 516 5.11 20.95 -5.50
N GLN A 517 4.14 21.59 -4.84
CA GLN A 517 2.99 20.90 -4.28
C GLN A 517 1.97 20.62 -5.38
N GLU A 518 1.65 19.36 -5.60
CA GLU A 518 0.61 18.93 -6.54
C GLU A 518 -0.63 18.52 -5.75
N ALA A 519 -1.79 18.99 -6.19
CA ALA A 519 -3.07 18.60 -5.62
C ALA A 519 -3.38 17.14 -5.96
N ILE A 520 -3.91 16.39 -5.00
CA ILE A 520 -4.40 15.04 -5.24
C ILE A 520 -5.60 15.09 -6.19
N GLU A 521 -5.70 14.11 -7.09
CA GLU A 521 -6.82 13.96 -8.02
C GLU A 521 -8.16 14.00 -7.26
N GLN A 522 -9.08 14.87 -7.68
CA GLN A 522 -10.40 15.06 -7.06
C GLN A 522 -11.17 13.74 -6.90
N ASN A 523 -11.11 12.85 -7.89
CA ASN A 523 -11.77 11.54 -7.85
C ASN A 523 -11.22 10.65 -6.72
N ALA A 524 -9.90 10.70 -6.46
CA ALA A 524 -9.28 10.00 -5.34
C ALA A 524 -9.72 10.58 -3.99
N LEU A 525 -9.82 11.91 -3.89
CA LEU A 525 -10.33 12.59 -2.68
C LEU A 525 -11.79 12.25 -2.39
N GLU A 526 -12.61 12.07 -3.43
CA GLU A 526 -13.99 11.60 -3.33
C GLU A 526 -14.07 10.13 -2.91
N PHE A 527 -13.24 9.26 -3.52
CA PHE A 527 -13.13 7.85 -3.15
C PHE A 527 -12.77 7.67 -1.66
N PHE A 528 -11.71 8.35 -1.18
CA PHE A 528 -11.31 8.30 0.23
C PHE A 528 -12.16 9.16 1.16
N LYS A 529 -13.13 9.93 0.63
CA LYS A 529 -14.01 10.85 1.37
C LYS A 529 -13.23 11.90 2.18
N LEU A 530 -12.11 12.38 1.64
CA LEU A 530 -11.20 13.36 2.24
C LEU A 530 -11.51 14.81 1.84
N ASN A 531 -12.29 15.03 0.78
CA ASN A 531 -12.73 16.37 0.38
C ASN A 531 -13.90 16.94 1.23
N LYS A 532 -14.38 16.19 2.23
CA LYS A 532 -15.40 16.66 3.17
C LYS A 532 -14.85 17.74 4.12
N LYS A 533 -15.68 18.71 4.48
CA LYS A 533 -15.53 19.45 5.74
C LYS A 533 -16.11 18.63 6.90
N PRO A 534 -15.68 18.87 8.16
CA PRO A 534 -16.32 18.28 9.33
C PRO A 534 -17.84 18.51 9.30
N SER A 535 -18.62 17.51 9.72
CA SER A 535 -20.09 17.63 9.73
C SER A 535 -20.56 18.64 10.77
N TYR A 536 -21.72 19.27 10.53
CA TYR A 536 -22.32 20.23 11.48
C TYR A 536 -22.42 19.67 12.90
N ALA A 537 -22.77 18.39 13.06
CA ALA A 537 -22.84 17.74 14.37
C ALA A 537 -21.47 17.68 15.08
N LEU A 538 -20.36 17.52 14.35
CA LEU A 538 -19.02 17.58 14.93
C LEU A 538 -18.64 19.01 15.33
N VAL A 539 -18.94 20.01 14.49
CA VAL A 539 -18.63 21.42 14.78
C VAL A 539 -19.46 21.94 15.97
N GLN A 540 -20.75 21.58 16.00
CA GLN A 540 -21.67 21.93 17.08
C GLN A 540 -21.30 21.22 18.41
N LYS A 541 -20.87 19.95 18.36
CA LYS A 541 -20.29 19.24 19.52
C LYS A 541 -18.98 19.87 19.99
N ASN A 542 -18.11 20.32 19.08
CA ASN A 542 -16.85 21.00 19.41
C ASN A 542 -17.12 22.33 20.16
N LEU A 543 -18.04 23.14 19.65
CA LEU A 543 -18.49 24.36 20.31
C LEU A 543 -19.14 24.08 21.68
N ALA A 544 -19.96 23.03 21.79
CA ALA A 544 -20.59 22.65 23.04
C ALA A 544 -19.58 22.18 24.11
N ASN A 545 -18.51 21.49 23.72
CA ASN A 545 -17.41 21.11 24.62
C ASN A 545 -16.68 22.35 25.16
N LEU A 546 -16.37 23.31 24.28
CA LEU A 546 -15.79 24.61 24.68
C LEU A 546 -16.74 25.35 25.63
N ALA A 547 -18.03 25.50 25.28
CA ALA A 547 -19.02 26.14 26.14
C ALA A 547 -19.11 25.50 27.53
N LYS A 548 -19.10 24.16 27.60
CA LYS A 548 -19.10 23.40 28.86
C LYS A 548 -17.84 23.67 29.69
N LYS A 549 -16.66 23.65 29.06
CA LYS A 549 -15.35 23.90 29.71
C LYS A 549 -15.24 25.31 30.29
N PHE A 550 -15.82 26.30 29.62
CA PHE A 550 -15.86 27.72 30.01
C PHE A 550 -17.11 28.10 30.84
N SER A 551 -17.88 27.12 31.35
CA SER A 551 -19.07 27.37 32.16
C SER A 551 -18.74 27.43 33.65
N LEU A 552 -19.25 28.44 34.37
CA LEU A 552 -19.14 28.59 35.83
C LEU A 552 -19.64 27.38 36.65
N LYS A 553 -20.44 26.48 36.04
CA LYS A 553 -20.86 25.22 36.67
C LYS A 553 -19.75 24.18 36.69
N TYR A 554 -18.81 24.22 35.75
CA TYR A 554 -17.71 23.25 35.63
C TYR A 554 -16.63 23.47 36.69
N GLU A 555 -16.33 24.74 37.01
CA GLU A 555 -15.41 25.13 38.10
C GLU A 555 -15.89 24.63 39.47
N LYS A 556 -17.20 24.61 39.71
CA LYS A 556 -17.81 24.17 40.98
C LYS A 556 -17.98 22.67 41.14
N LEU A 557 -17.81 21.89 40.07
CA LEU A 557 -17.97 20.43 40.07
C LEU A 557 -16.64 19.68 40.13
N ASN A 558 -15.54 20.33 39.77
CA ASN A 558 -14.20 19.75 39.72
C ASN A 558 -13.24 20.48 40.68
N GLU A 559 -13.47 20.38 41.98
CA GLU A 559 -12.61 20.99 43.04
C GLU A 559 -11.19 20.40 43.13
N VAL A 560 -10.77 19.54 42.19
CA VAL A 560 -9.51 18.79 42.27
C VAL A 560 -8.71 18.94 40.97
N LYS A 561 -7.46 19.40 41.14
CA LYS A 561 -6.43 19.76 40.12
C LYS A 561 -6.68 21.13 39.45
N SER A 562 -5.98 22.13 40.02
CA SER A 562 -5.56 23.41 39.41
C SER A 562 -6.31 23.84 38.14
N PRO A 563 -7.21 24.84 38.20
CA PRO A 563 -7.83 25.35 36.99
C PRO A 563 -6.74 25.87 36.04
N ILE A 564 -6.87 25.53 34.76
CA ILE A 564 -6.14 26.23 33.71
C ILE A 564 -6.55 27.70 33.87
N GLN A 565 -5.63 28.56 34.32
CA GLN A 565 -5.88 29.99 34.40
C GLN A 565 -5.97 30.51 32.97
N ILE A 566 -7.19 30.55 32.42
CA ILE A 566 -7.46 31.05 31.07
C ILE A 566 -7.00 32.51 31.03
N THR A 567 -5.84 32.73 30.43
CA THR A 567 -5.22 34.04 30.32
C THR A 567 -5.90 34.86 29.23
N GLN A 568 -5.71 36.18 29.25
CA GLN A 568 -6.25 37.04 28.20
C GLN A 568 -5.64 36.69 26.83
N HIS A 569 -4.34 36.38 26.78
CA HIS A 569 -3.63 35.87 25.60
C HIS A 569 -4.27 34.59 25.03
N MET A 570 -4.63 33.60 25.86
CA MET A 570 -5.31 32.38 25.39
C MET A 570 -6.68 32.67 24.76
N ILE A 571 -7.38 33.70 25.25
CA ILE A 571 -8.64 34.14 24.66
C ILE A 571 -8.36 34.78 23.29
N ASP A 572 -7.50 35.79 23.26
CA ASP A 572 -7.25 36.61 22.07
C ASP A 572 -6.57 35.85 20.93
N ASP A 573 -5.51 35.11 21.22
CA ASP A 573 -4.65 34.50 20.19
C ASP A 573 -5.11 33.10 19.77
N ILE A 574 -5.92 32.41 20.59
CA ILE A 574 -6.34 31.02 20.34
C ILE A 574 -7.87 30.89 20.23
N LEU A 575 -8.62 31.31 21.26
CA LEU A 575 -10.07 31.11 21.30
C LEU A 575 -10.80 31.95 20.25
N ILE A 576 -10.45 33.24 20.09
CA ILE A 576 -11.09 34.10 19.09
C ILE A 576 -10.87 33.57 17.66
N PRO A 577 -9.65 33.20 17.21
CA PRO A 577 -9.45 32.55 15.90
C PRO A 577 -10.18 31.22 15.70
N VAL A 578 -10.30 30.39 16.75
CA VAL A 578 -11.14 29.18 16.71
C VAL A 578 -12.61 29.54 16.48
N LEU A 579 -13.13 30.50 17.24
CA LEU A 579 -14.53 30.92 17.13
C LEU A 579 -14.83 31.57 15.78
N LYS A 580 -13.93 32.42 15.26
CA LYS A 580 -14.00 32.94 13.88
C LYS A 580 -14.11 31.81 12.85
N SER A 581 -13.30 30.75 12.99
CA SER A 581 -13.37 29.56 12.12
C SER A 581 -14.73 28.86 12.19
N ILE A 582 -15.28 28.69 13.40
CA ILE A 582 -16.59 28.05 13.64
C ILE A 582 -17.75 28.88 13.10
N TYR A 583 -17.75 30.20 13.31
CA TYR A 583 -18.80 31.09 12.82
C TYR A 583 -18.75 31.26 11.30
N HIS A 584 -17.54 31.31 10.71
CA HIS A 584 -17.36 31.27 9.26
C HIS A 584 -17.97 29.99 8.66
N TYR A 585 -17.71 28.83 9.28
CA TYR A 585 -18.34 27.57 8.87
C TYR A 585 -19.88 27.64 8.93
N PHE A 586 -20.46 28.16 10.02
CA PHE A 586 -21.92 28.28 10.12
C PHE A 586 -22.52 29.25 9.09
N GLN A 587 -21.86 30.37 8.78
CA GLN A 587 -22.38 31.37 7.85
C GLN A 587 -22.20 30.99 6.37
N HIS A 588 -21.09 30.34 6.01
CA HIS A 588 -20.68 30.13 4.62
C HIS A 588 -20.71 28.66 4.15
N GLU A 589 -20.20 27.73 4.96
CA GLU A 589 -19.99 26.32 4.56
C GLU A 589 -21.26 25.46 4.66
N ILE A 590 -22.25 25.85 5.48
CA ILE A 590 -23.54 25.15 5.55
C ILE A 590 -24.34 25.34 4.25
N LYS A 591 -24.84 24.24 3.68
CA LYS A 591 -25.76 24.25 2.53
C LYS A 591 -27.01 25.10 2.81
N VAL A 592 -27.38 25.96 1.87
CA VAL A 592 -28.44 26.96 2.02
C VAL A 592 -29.75 26.33 2.50
N GLU A 593 -30.15 25.16 1.97
CA GLU A 593 -31.40 24.48 2.36
C GLU A 593 -31.48 24.16 3.86
N ARG A 594 -30.35 23.90 4.52
CA ARG A 594 -30.31 23.46 5.94
C ARG A 594 -30.04 24.60 6.92
N ARG A 595 -29.73 25.82 6.46
CA ARG A 595 -29.34 26.93 7.34
C ARG A 595 -30.45 27.30 8.32
N THR A 596 -31.70 27.41 7.87
CA THR A 596 -32.83 27.82 8.72
C THR A 596 -33.11 26.83 9.86
N GLU A 597 -32.98 25.53 9.60
CA GLU A 597 -33.12 24.49 10.63
C GLU A 597 -31.99 24.60 11.66
N ILE A 598 -30.74 24.67 11.19
CA ILE A 598 -29.55 24.72 12.03
C ILE A 598 -29.50 26.01 12.86
N TYR A 599 -29.85 27.16 12.30
CA TYR A 599 -29.88 28.42 13.04
C TYR A 599 -30.92 28.38 14.18
N LYS A 600 -32.07 27.74 13.95
CA LYS A 600 -33.09 27.51 14.98
C LYS A 600 -32.60 26.54 16.07
N GLU A 601 -31.81 25.52 15.74
CA GLU A 601 -31.17 24.65 16.74
C GLU A 601 -30.12 25.38 17.60
N LEU A 602 -29.49 26.43 17.06
CA LEU A 602 -28.46 27.23 17.72
C LEU A 602 -29.01 28.39 18.56
N GLU A 603 -30.23 28.86 18.32
CA GLU A 603 -30.88 29.99 19.05
C GLU A 603 -30.86 29.81 20.58
N ASP A 604 -31.14 28.59 21.07
CA ASP A 604 -31.12 28.24 22.49
C ASP A 604 -29.79 27.64 22.97
N ARG A 605 -28.69 27.72 22.19
CA ARG A 605 -27.37 27.21 22.59
C ARG A 605 -26.46 28.32 23.10
N GLU A 606 -25.62 27.99 24.08
CA GLU A 606 -24.54 28.84 24.54
C GLU A 606 -23.41 28.83 23.49
N CYS A 607 -23.54 29.68 22.47
CA CYS A 607 -22.72 29.66 21.27
C CYS A 607 -21.86 30.91 21.06
N ILE A 608 -22.12 32.01 21.77
CA ILE A 608 -21.36 33.25 21.68
C ILE A 608 -20.54 33.47 22.95
N TYR A 609 -19.22 33.65 22.81
CA TYR A 609 -18.34 33.97 23.92
C TYR A 609 -18.44 35.45 24.33
N SER A 610 -18.67 35.72 25.62
CA SER A 610 -18.66 37.08 26.17
C SER A 610 -17.35 37.36 26.90
N ARG A 611 -16.58 38.36 26.44
CA ARG A 611 -15.37 38.85 27.15
C ARG A 611 -15.70 39.33 28.56
N THR A 612 -16.79 40.08 28.73
CA THR A 612 -17.25 40.63 30.03
C THR A 612 -17.57 39.55 31.07
N ARG A 613 -18.04 38.38 30.63
CA ARG A 613 -18.38 37.25 31.54
C ARG A 613 -17.38 36.09 31.52
N ARG A 614 -16.44 36.09 30.57
CA ARG A 614 -15.50 35.00 30.27
C ARG A 614 -16.15 33.63 30.08
N GLN A 615 -17.40 33.60 29.60
CA GLN A 615 -18.18 32.38 29.38
C GLN A 615 -18.98 32.46 28.08
N PHE A 616 -19.48 31.32 27.62
CA PHE A 616 -20.41 31.24 26.50
C PHE A 616 -21.84 31.56 26.95
N LEU A 617 -22.61 32.18 26.06
CA LEU A 617 -23.97 32.66 26.30
C LEU A 617 -24.83 32.48 25.04
N GLN A 618 -26.16 32.45 25.23
CA GLN A 618 -27.13 32.41 24.14
C GLN A 618 -27.20 33.75 23.40
N ALA A 619 -27.40 33.70 22.08
CA ALA A 619 -27.42 34.88 21.21
C ALA A 619 -28.44 35.96 21.61
N LYS A 620 -29.58 35.57 22.20
CA LYS A 620 -30.62 36.50 22.69
C LYS A 620 -30.17 37.47 23.80
N PHE A 621 -28.98 37.27 24.38
CA PHE A 621 -28.36 38.19 25.33
C PHE A 621 -27.40 39.20 24.68
N PHE A 622 -27.18 39.13 23.36
CA PHE A 622 -26.25 40.01 22.66
C PHE A 622 -26.97 41.04 21.79
N CYS A 623 -26.31 42.18 21.60
CA CYS A 623 -26.70 43.24 20.69
C CYS A 623 -25.50 43.67 19.84
N LEU A 624 -25.69 43.73 18.52
CA LEU A 624 -24.74 44.34 17.60
C LEU A 624 -24.63 45.85 17.90
N ASN A 625 -23.44 46.42 17.69
CA ASN A 625 -23.17 47.85 17.82
C ASN A 625 -23.52 48.47 19.19
N LEU A 626 -23.66 47.65 20.24
CA LEU A 626 -23.85 48.10 21.60
C LEU A 626 -22.48 48.47 22.22
N PRO A 627 -22.26 49.71 22.69
CA PRO A 627 -21.02 50.06 23.38
C PRO A 627 -20.84 49.24 24.67
N VAL A 628 -19.60 48.84 24.99
CA VAL A 628 -19.30 48.12 26.24
C VAL A 628 -19.70 48.93 27.49
N THR A 629 -19.65 50.27 27.40
CA THR A 629 -20.14 51.17 28.45
C THR A 629 -21.62 51.01 28.75
N ASP A 630 -22.41 50.45 27.83
CA ASP A 630 -23.87 50.40 27.88
C ASP A 630 -24.39 48.98 28.17
N GLU A 631 -23.50 47.99 28.32
CA GLU A 631 -23.85 46.62 28.74
C GLU A 631 -24.52 46.60 30.12
N ILE A 632 -25.49 45.70 30.30
CA ILE A 632 -26.12 45.49 31.61
C ILE A 632 -26.15 43.98 31.94
N PRO A 633 -25.04 43.41 32.42
CA PRO A 633 -24.97 42.00 32.76
C PRO A 633 -25.95 41.62 33.91
N PRO A 634 -26.65 40.48 33.84
CA PRO A 634 -26.59 39.43 32.82
C PRO A 634 -27.61 39.60 31.66
N PHE A 635 -28.25 40.75 31.53
CA PHE A 635 -29.40 40.92 30.64
C PHE A 635 -29.04 41.24 29.19
N VAL A 636 -28.01 42.05 28.97
CA VAL A 636 -27.50 42.36 27.63
C VAL A 636 -25.99 42.62 27.63
N PHE A 637 -25.33 42.16 26.55
CA PHE A 637 -23.91 42.26 26.27
C PHE A 637 -23.67 42.79 24.85
N SER A 638 -22.51 43.41 24.63
CA SER A 638 -22.02 43.74 23.30
C SER A 638 -21.58 42.46 22.60
N LEU A 639 -21.86 42.33 21.29
CA LEU A 639 -21.11 41.39 20.47
C LEU A 639 -19.69 41.91 20.29
N ASP A 640 -18.70 41.03 20.33
CA ASP A 640 -17.32 41.36 20.04
C ASP A 640 -17.16 41.91 18.61
N ASN A 641 -16.39 43.00 18.45
CA ASN A 641 -16.02 43.55 17.14
C ASN A 641 -15.29 42.51 16.27
N ASP A 642 -14.54 41.60 16.91
CA ASP A 642 -13.89 40.46 16.24
C ASP A 642 -14.88 39.54 15.50
N PHE A 643 -16.16 39.58 15.85
CA PHE A 643 -17.19 38.69 15.29
C PHE A 643 -18.13 39.41 14.31
N TYR A 644 -17.94 40.70 14.02
CA TYR A 644 -18.84 41.50 13.18
C TYR A 644 -18.92 41.04 11.70
N GLU A 645 -17.91 40.30 11.21
CA GLU A 645 -17.96 39.66 9.89
C GLU A 645 -19.09 38.62 9.78
N TYR A 646 -19.47 37.99 10.90
CA TYR A 646 -20.52 36.97 10.96
C TYR A 646 -21.86 37.50 11.51
N LYS A 647 -22.08 38.81 11.43
CA LYS A 647 -23.29 39.48 11.92
C LYS A 647 -24.59 38.86 11.37
N ASP A 648 -24.59 38.39 10.12
CA ASP A 648 -25.79 37.87 9.47
C ASP A 648 -26.17 36.52 10.09
N PHE A 649 -25.19 35.66 10.38
CA PHE A 649 -25.37 34.47 11.22
C PHE A 649 -25.90 34.84 12.62
N PHE A 650 -25.28 35.80 13.31
CA PHE A 650 -25.69 36.18 14.67
C PHE A 650 -27.12 36.72 14.78
N LEU A 651 -27.57 37.50 13.79
CA LEU A 651 -28.96 37.98 13.70
C LEU A 651 -29.94 36.82 13.56
N GLN A 652 -29.63 35.85 12.69
CA GLN A 652 -30.50 34.70 12.43
C GLN A 652 -30.66 33.77 13.64
N ILE A 653 -29.65 33.69 14.52
CA ILE A 653 -29.73 32.93 15.78
C ILE A 653 -30.26 33.76 16.97
N GLY A 654 -30.75 34.99 16.76
CA GLY A 654 -31.51 35.76 17.76
C GLY A 654 -30.81 36.96 18.40
N THR A 655 -29.63 37.37 17.91
CA THR A 655 -28.93 38.59 18.37
C THR A 655 -29.72 39.85 17.98
N LYS A 656 -29.69 40.91 18.80
CA LYS A 656 -30.35 42.18 18.48
C LYS A 656 -29.52 43.00 17.49
N SER A 657 -30.17 43.62 16.50
CA SER A 657 -29.52 44.33 15.39
C SER A 657 -28.91 45.68 15.76
N GLU A 658 -29.50 46.36 16.74
CA GLU A 658 -29.06 47.66 17.23
C GLU A 658 -29.62 47.92 18.64
N PRO A 659 -28.94 48.74 19.46
CA PRO A 659 -29.46 49.15 20.75
C PRO A 659 -30.67 50.09 20.58
N HIS A 660 -31.82 49.70 21.15
CA HIS A 660 -33.08 50.46 21.07
C HIS A 660 -33.72 50.62 22.46
N PRO A 661 -34.55 51.66 22.72
CA PRO A 661 -35.10 51.92 24.05
C PRO A 661 -35.84 50.72 24.68
N MET A 662 -36.64 50.00 23.89
CA MET A 662 -37.42 48.86 24.41
C MET A 662 -36.56 47.69 24.93
N LEU A 663 -35.29 47.56 24.50
CA LEU A 663 -34.33 46.59 25.06
C LEU A 663 -34.11 46.86 26.55
N TYR A 664 -33.88 48.13 26.89
CA TYR A 664 -33.69 48.57 28.28
C TYR A 664 -34.99 48.65 29.07
N GLY A 665 -36.11 48.99 28.41
CA GLY A 665 -37.45 48.87 28.99
C GLY A 665 -37.77 47.44 29.42
N ASP A 666 -37.33 46.45 28.64
CA ASP A 666 -37.43 45.03 28.97
C ASP A 666 -36.54 44.61 30.13
N ILE A 667 -35.37 45.23 30.29
CA ILE A 667 -34.49 45.01 31.44
C ILE A 667 -35.14 45.56 32.72
N LEU A 668 -35.68 46.78 32.67
CA LEU A 668 -36.43 47.39 33.78
C LEU A 668 -37.65 46.53 34.16
N ARG A 669 -38.39 46.03 33.18
CA ARG A 669 -39.53 45.11 33.36
C ARG A 669 -39.11 43.75 33.96
N LYS A 670 -37.92 43.23 33.63
CA LYS A 670 -37.38 42.01 34.22
C LYS A 670 -36.96 42.25 35.68
N LEU A 671 -36.27 43.35 35.96
CA LEU A 671 -35.88 43.76 37.30
C LEU A 671 -37.11 43.98 38.21
N SER A 672 -38.12 44.72 37.74
CA SER A 672 -39.34 44.96 38.55
C SER A 672 -40.13 43.69 38.88
N LYS A 673 -40.02 42.64 38.05
CA LYS A 673 -40.62 41.32 38.33
C LYS A 673 -39.83 40.55 39.39
N VAL A 674 -38.50 40.62 39.37
CA VAL A 674 -37.65 39.91 40.35
C VAL A 674 -37.81 40.50 41.75
N CYS A 675 -38.09 41.80 41.87
CA CYS A 675 -38.24 42.46 43.16
C CYS A 675 -39.63 42.36 43.79
N GLU A 676 -40.67 41.91 43.08
CA GLU A 676 -42.04 41.68 43.62
C GLU A 676 -42.63 42.83 44.49
N GLN A 677 -42.30 44.10 44.20
CA GLN A 677 -42.62 45.32 44.96
C GLN A 677 -41.77 45.60 46.23
N ASP A 678 -40.80 44.75 46.53
CA ASP A 678 -39.78 44.95 47.56
C ASP A 678 -38.61 45.84 47.07
N TYR A 679 -37.66 46.14 47.97
CA TYR A 679 -36.52 47.01 47.67
C TYR A 679 -35.51 46.35 46.73
N LEU A 680 -35.14 47.06 45.65
CA LEU A 680 -33.96 46.75 44.83
C LEU A 680 -32.72 46.71 45.73
N ASN A 681 -31.93 45.63 45.66
CA ASN A 681 -30.61 45.62 46.29
C ASN A 681 -29.65 46.57 45.52
N SER A 682 -28.51 46.92 46.13
CA SER A 682 -27.57 47.89 45.54
C SER A 682 -27.16 47.55 44.09
N ASN A 683 -26.97 46.26 43.78
CA ASN A 683 -26.58 45.82 42.44
C ASN A 683 -27.74 45.93 41.42
N GLU A 684 -28.98 45.66 41.85
CA GLU A 684 -30.18 45.83 41.02
C GLU A 684 -30.53 47.30 40.82
N LEU A 685 -30.31 48.13 41.84
CA LEU A 685 -30.48 49.59 41.76
C LEU A 685 -29.51 50.18 40.73
N CYS A 686 -28.21 49.85 40.80
CA CYS A 686 -27.23 50.28 39.79
C CYS A 686 -27.61 49.83 38.37
N LYS A 687 -28.07 48.59 38.19
CA LYS A 687 -28.55 48.09 36.88
C LYS A 687 -29.82 48.79 36.41
N SER A 688 -30.73 49.13 37.32
CA SER A 688 -31.97 49.86 37.00
C SER A 688 -31.67 51.29 36.57
N LEU A 689 -30.79 51.99 37.29
CA LEU A 689 -30.34 53.33 36.92
C LEU A 689 -29.65 53.32 35.56
N LYS A 690 -28.74 52.38 35.31
CA LYS A 690 -28.07 52.22 34.01
C LYS A 690 -29.04 51.88 32.88
N ALA A 691 -30.03 51.00 33.13
CA ALA A 691 -31.05 50.68 32.14
C ALA A 691 -31.93 51.90 31.82
N MET A 692 -32.26 52.71 32.81
CA MET A 692 -33.01 53.95 32.61
C MET A 692 -32.20 55.00 31.85
N GLU A 693 -30.92 55.18 32.18
CA GLU A 693 -29.99 56.05 31.44
C GLU A 693 -29.92 55.64 29.97
N CYS A 694 -29.66 54.37 29.69
CA CYS A 694 -29.60 53.85 28.32
C CYS A 694 -30.97 53.92 27.60
N PHE A 695 -32.09 53.70 28.30
CA PHE A 695 -33.43 53.86 27.74
C PHE A 695 -33.62 55.26 27.14
N PHE A 696 -33.25 56.31 27.89
CA PHE A 696 -33.34 57.69 27.42
C PHE A 696 -32.24 58.04 26.40
N LYS A 697 -31.02 57.52 26.55
CA LYS A 697 -29.91 57.70 25.60
C LYS A 697 -30.28 57.30 24.17
N TYR A 698 -31.02 56.20 24.02
CA TYR A 698 -31.46 55.67 22.72
C TYR A 698 -32.84 56.16 22.28
N LEU A 699 -33.52 57.01 23.06
CA LEU A 699 -34.87 57.50 22.76
C LEU A 699 -34.79 58.70 21.80
N THR A 700 -34.80 58.44 20.50
CA THR A 700 -34.72 59.49 19.46
C THR A 700 -36.07 60.16 19.20
N ALA A 701 -36.04 61.43 18.80
CA ALA A 701 -37.23 62.25 18.57
C ALA A 701 -38.15 61.75 17.43
N SER A 702 -37.68 60.85 16.58
CA SER A 702 -38.45 60.21 15.49
C SER A 702 -39.12 58.88 15.90
N THR A 703 -38.92 58.41 17.14
CA THR A 703 -39.55 57.16 17.62
C THR A 703 -41.06 57.36 17.77
N THR A 704 -41.86 56.88 16.82
CA THR A 704 -43.33 56.95 16.92
C THR A 704 -43.81 56.06 18.06
N ILE A 705 -44.16 56.70 19.18
CA ILE A 705 -44.78 56.10 20.37
C ILE A 705 -46.22 55.66 20.02
N THR A 706 -46.33 54.57 19.25
CA THR A 706 -47.61 53.94 18.91
C THR A 706 -48.20 53.27 20.15
N ALA A 707 -49.53 53.06 20.21
CA ALA A 707 -50.23 52.64 21.43
C ALA A 707 -49.77 51.29 22.05
N GLN A 708 -48.92 50.51 21.37
CA GLN A 708 -48.25 49.31 21.90
C GLN A 708 -47.05 49.62 22.82
N THR A 709 -46.52 50.84 22.79
CA THR A 709 -45.44 51.33 23.69
C THR A 709 -45.90 51.64 25.11
N ARG A 710 -47.14 51.26 25.48
CA ARG A 710 -47.59 51.31 26.87
C ARG A 710 -46.75 50.34 27.70
N LEU A 711 -45.91 50.90 28.58
CA LEU A 711 -45.31 50.16 29.69
C LEU A 711 -46.40 49.30 30.36
N PRO A 712 -46.18 48.00 30.63
CA PRO A 712 -47.21 47.10 31.13
C PRO A 712 -47.54 47.39 32.60
N GLY A 713 -48.38 48.40 32.79
CA GLY A 713 -49.04 48.83 34.01
C GLY A 713 -50.21 49.71 33.61
N LYS A 714 -51.44 49.40 34.04
CA LYS A 714 -52.62 50.17 33.64
C LYS A 714 -52.59 51.56 34.29
N LYS A 715 -52.90 52.58 33.47
CA LYS A 715 -52.91 54.02 33.73
C LYS A 715 -51.52 54.66 33.77
N MET A 716 -51.45 55.81 33.11
CA MET A 716 -50.26 56.62 32.87
C MET A 716 -49.95 57.45 34.11
N THR A 717 -49.26 56.87 35.08
CA THR A 717 -48.56 57.66 36.10
C THR A 717 -47.25 58.12 35.46
N MET A 718 -47.05 59.43 35.30
CA MET A 718 -45.71 59.93 34.97
C MET A 718 -44.74 59.46 36.05
N ILE A 719 -43.64 58.84 35.64
CA ILE A 719 -42.55 58.45 36.54
C ILE A 719 -41.83 59.72 36.98
N TYR A 720 -42.40 60.40 37.98
CA TYR A 720 -41.76 61.49 38.72
C TYR A 720 -40.69 60.90 39.63
N ILE A 721 -39.46 60.84 39.12
CA ILE A 721 -38.30 60.48 39.95
C ILE A 721 -37.88 61.73 40.71
N HIS A 722 -38.36 61.85 41.95
CA HIS A 722 -37.75 62.75 42.91
C HIS A 722 -36.37 62.21 43.30
N ILE A 723 -35.34 62.66 42.58
CA ILE A 723 -33.95 62.51 43.01
C ILE A 723 -33.76 63.44 44.21
N PHE A 724 -33.86 62.90 45.42
CA PHE A 724 -33.37 63.59 46.61
C PHE A 724 -31.84 63.58 46.59
N TYR A 725 -31.28 64.76 46.30
CA TYR A 725 -29.88 65.06 46.63
C TYR A 725 -29.76 65.16 48.16
N HIS A 726 -28.92 64.31 48.75
CA HIS A 726 -28.38 64.50 50.10
C HIS A 726 -27.01 63.82 50.21
#